data_AF-A0A4R1RR35-F1
#
_entry.id   AF-A0A4R1RR35-F1
#
_cell.length_a   1.000
_cell.length_b   1.000
_cell.length_c   1.000
_cell.angle_alpha   90.00
_cell.angle_beta   90.00
_cell.angle_gamma   90.00
#
_symmetry.space_group_name_H-M   'P 1'
#
loop_
_entity.id
_entity.type
_entity.pdbx_description
1 polymer ?
#
loop_
_entity_poly.entity_id
_entity_poly.type
_entity_poly.pdbx_seq_one_letter_code
_entity_poly.pdbx_strand_id
1 'polypeptide(L)'
;MKFITCLFIFFMGFCAMSQNSNYRTKKVAINDTIMIDSVSINPNYFSIKTKNDSVIDASFYKVDFGKGILKFIKPVETDSIIINYLKFPDFLTKTYQQLDENIVVENNDNLQKLYQLSQPNDTKNYIPFDGLTTSGSISRGVTVGNNQNSVLNSELDLQISGKLSEKVSLRASIQDANIPLQESGYSQRLDEFDQVFIELFSDKWNIRAGDIDLQNTHSYFANFSKRVQGLSINAKLGDEDAETNLFAAGALVRGQFTRSTFTAQEGNQGPYKLQGQNGELFVLIVSGSETVYVNGIVAQRGEDKDYIIDYNAGEIIFNSTFPITSEMRIIVDYQYSERNYSRLVAYAGGRFKSKKLNIGVSVYSENDAKNQPLQQNLSETQVQILSNAGDDSTLMASPSEVEEAQNDNRILYKKELIDGVEAFVFSNNPDETLYRVTFSQVGANQGDYVLQSTNAINNIYEYAGVLQGNYAPIIQLIAPTKLQIAVVNGNYNPSEKTSVGFEVAGSKNDLNLFSSLDDANNDGFAGKLKLSQALIKNDSLWNLNVFADGDFIQKNFKTIERLFNAEFNRDWNLNDDNSTNLNIDLGNQTLFTSGFNLNHPEKGNATYQFEHLGYSENFNGNRHVFNTYLMLKNFRIASYSSFLNASSSTNNSTFLRSSNQITYSMKKSWLGTKLAIEDNEQKDITTQELTALSQKFKSYEVFYGVGDSTNIFTEIGYKNRVNDSIRNNQLQKVNTSNTFYLDTRLIQNTNTTLALYANYRTLKNEDEDIDDEQSLNSRLQFNQKFFKQIIQWNTLFETNSGSLPQQDFTYVEVEPGQGTYTWIDYNENGIQELEEFEIAQFQDQGKYIRVLLPNQVYIKTHQNRLSQTLTFNPAQWSVSENKTKKFWSHFYNQTSYLVDRKLKREGGSFNLNPFEGSEENQLALQLNFRNVLFFNRGKQHYTTSYTYLSNKTRSILSIGFIENSLKSHQFNFNHKIAESWLITLQSDFDNNESLSENFVTKNYNFDETRFNPKLSYLFNDNSRFDIFYQYANKENTIGSFETLKQQKYGTSFTLTSNQKSSVIGEFNFFANNFSGSANTPVSYQMLEGLQPGKNFTWSLLAQKKLTDFLDLNLSYFGRKTETSKTIHTGTVQLKAYF
;
A
#
# COMPACT_ATOMS: atom_id res chain seq x y z
N MET A 1 -30.18 -49.95 -35.49
CA MET A 1 -31.56 -49.66 -35.99
C MET A 1 -32.58 -49.43 -34.88
N LYS A 2 -32.68 -50.25 -33.83
CA LYS A 2 -33.70 -50.08 -32.76
C LYS A 2 -33.66 -48.73 -32.00
N PHE A 3 -32.51 -48.07 -31.90
CA PHE A 3 -32.40 -46.77 -31.20
C PHE A 3 -32.94 -45.59 -32.03
N ILE A 4 -32.77 -45.63 -33.35
CA ILE A 4 -33.28 -44.60 -34.28
C ILE A 4 -34.81 -44.68 -34.36
N THR A 5 -35.39 -45.89 -34.30
CA THR A 5 -36.83 -46.10 -34.28
C THR A 5 -37.47 -45.62 -32.97
N CYS A 6 -36.79 -45.81 -31.83
CA CYS A 6 -37.24 -45.30 -30.54
C CYS A 6 -37.21 -43.76 -30.49
N LEU A 7 -36.17 -43.15 -31.08
CA LEU A 7 -36.08 -41.69 -31.20
C LEU A 7 -37.21 -41.12 -32.08
N PHE A 8 -37.53 -41.77 -33.20
CA PHE A 8 -38.62 -41.34 -34.10
C PHE A 8 -40.01 -41.44 -33.45
N ILE A 9 -40.25 -42.47 -32.63
CA ILE A 9 -41.52 -42.63 -31.89
C ILE A 9 -41.62 -41.61 -30.75
N PHE A 10 -40.50 -41.29 -30.08
CA PHE A 10 -40.47 -40.26 -29.04
C PHE A 10 -40.72 -38.84 -29.62
N PHE A 11 -40.21 -38.55 -30.82
CA PHE A 11 -40.47 -37.28 -31.51
C PHE A 11 -41.90 -37.16 -32.06
N MET A 12 -42.55 -38.26 -32.48
CA MET A 12 -43.97 -38.22 -32.85
C MET A 12 -44.88 -37.96 -31.64
N GLY A 13 -44.48 -38.40 -30.44
CA GLY A 13 -45.24 -38.16 -29.19
C GLY A 13 -45.34 -36.68 -28.80
N PHE A 14 -44.31 -35.87 -29.09
CA PHE A 14 -44.31 -34.44 -28.75
C PHE A 14 -45.13 -33.58 -29.71
N CYS A 15 -45.35 -34.01 -30.96
CA CYS A 15 -46.17 -33.27 -31.93
C CYS A 15 -47.68 -33.35 -31.64
N ALA A 16 -48.13 -34.26 -30.77
CA ALA A 16 -49.56 -34.43 -30.44
C ALA A 16 -50.05 -33.57 -29.25
N MET A 17 -49.16 -32.89 -28.51
CA MET A 17 -49.53 -32.10 -27.31
C MET A 17 -49.45 -30.57 -27.49
N SER A 18 -49.38 -30.07 -28.73
CA SER A 18 -49.42 -28.63 -29.02
C SER A 18 -50.59 -28.28 -29.94
N GLN A 19 -51.82 -28.38 -29.41
CA GLN A 19 -52.98 -27.70 -29.98
C GLN A 19 -53.60 -26.81 -28.90
N ASN A 20 -53.08 -25.60 -28.76
CA ASN A 20 -53.78 -24.55 -28.04
C ASN A 20 -55.06 -24.22 -28.81
N SER A 21 -56.20 -24.61 -28.27
CA SER A 21 -57.50 -24.27 -28.86
C SER A 21 -57.69 -22.76 -28.86
N ASN A 22 -58.12 -22.22 -30.00
CA ASN A 22 -58.51 -20.82 -30.14
C ASN A 22 -59.84 -20.49 -29.45
N TYR A 23 -60.53 -21.50 -28.91
CA TYR A 23 -61.77 -21.32 -28.17
C TYR A 23 -61.51 -20.79 -26.78
N ARG A 24 -62.16 -19.69 -26.43
CA ARG A 24 -62.01 -19.00 -25.15
C ARG A 24 -63.38 -18.77 -24.52
N THR A 25 -63.40 -18.93 -23.20
CA THR A 25 -64.55 -18.63 -22.35
C THR A 25 -64.11 -17.57 -21.36
N LYS A 26 -64.80 -16.43 -21.31
CA LYS A 26 -64.49 -15.30 -20.45
C LYS A 26 -65.70 -14.93 -19.60
N LYS A 27 -65.54 -14.90 -18.28
CA LYS A 27 -66.57 -14.44 -17.35
C LYS A 27 -66.30 -12.98 -16.99
N VAL A 28 -67.29 -12.13 -17.16
CA VAL A 28 -67.18 -10.67 -16.96
C VAL A 28 -68.41 -10.14 -16.22
N ALA A 29 -68.21 -9.09 -15.41
CA ALA A 29 -69.32 -8.35 -14.83
C ALA A 29 -70.04 -7.55 -15.93
N ILE A 30 -71.36 -7.35 -15.78
CA ILE A 30 -72.13 -6.57 -16.76
C ILE A 30 -71.75 -5.09 -16.65
N ASN A 31 -71.42 -4.50 -17.80
CA ASN A 31 -71.16 -3.08 -18.00
C ASN A 31 -71.73 -2.69 -19.38
N ASP A 32 -71.99 -1.41 -19.62
CA ASP A 32 -72.60 -0.93 -20.86
C ASP A 32 -71.79 -1.32 -22.10
N THR A 33 -70.46 -1.32 -21.97
CA THR A 33 -69.52 -1.76 -23.00
C THR A 33 -68.45 -2.66 -22.37
N ILE A 34 -68.19 -3.80 -23.00
CA ILE A 34 -67.29 -4.85 -22.51
C ILE A 34 -66.29 -5.20 -23.61
N MET A 35 -65.00 -5.15 -23.29
CA MET A 35 -63.95 -5.64 -24.15
C MET A 35 -63.81 -7.17 -24.00
N ILE A 36 -64.16 -7.91 -25.04
CA ILE A 36 -64.12 -9.37 -25.10
C ILE A 36 -62.66 -9.84 -25.19
N ASP A 37 -61.88 -9.32 -26.15
CA ASP A 37 -60.47 -9.66 -26.38
C ASP A 37 -59.68 -8.45 -26.90
N SER A 38 -58.34 -8.51 -26.90
CA SER A 38 -57.46 -7.45 -27.43
C SER A 38 -57.23 -7.55 -28.93
N VAL A 39 -57.71 -8.63 -29.54
CA VAL A 39 -57.66 -8.86 -30.98
C VAL A 39 -59.06 -9.11 -31.53
N SER A 40 -59.20 -9.07 -32.85
CA SER A 40 -60.46 -9.44 -33.51
C SER A 40 -60.87 -10.87 -33.14
N ILE A 41 -62.17 -11.12 -33.06
CA ILE A 41 -62.76 -12.41 -32.69
C ILE A 41 -63.68 -12.90 -33.82
N ASN A 42 -63.83 -14.21 -33.94
CA ASN A 42 -64.63 -14.82 -35.00
C ASN A 42 -66.14 -14.81 -34.63
N PRO A 43 -67.03 -14.31 -35.50
CA PRO A 43 -68.47 -14.24 -35.22
C PRO A 43 -69.17 -15.60 -35.15
N ASN A 44 -68.65 -16.64 -35.81
CA ASN A 44 -69.37 -17.90 -36.01
C ASN A 44 -69.51 -18.78 -34.75
N TYR A 45 -68.75 -18.50 -33.68
CA TYR A 45 -68.78 -19.28 -32.42
C TYR A 45 -68.95 -18.38 -31.19
N PHE A 46 -69.63 -17.25 -31.36
CA PHE A 46 -69.90 -16.30 -30.30
C PHE A 46 -71.21 -16.61 -29.58
N SER A 47 -71.18 -16.74 -28.25
CA SER A 47 -72.39 -16.82 -27.42
C SER A 47 -72.19 -16.13 -26.09
N ILE A 48 -73.28 -15.56 -25.57
CA ILE A 48 -73.32 -14.97 -24.23
C ILE A 48 -74.33 -15.73 -23.41
N LYS A 49 -73.92 -16.15 -22.22
CA LYS A 49 -74.77 -16.85 -21.25
C LYS A 49 -74.75 -16.14 -19.91
N THR A 50 -75.82 -16.29 -19.15
CA THR A 50 -75.82 -15.94 -17.72
C THR A 50 -75.06 -17.00 -16.92
N LYS A 51 -74.81 -16.76 -15.62
CA LYS A 51 -74.22 -17.76 -14.71
C LYS A 51 -75.02 -19.09 -14.65
N ASN A 52 -76.32 -19.05 -14.94
CA ASN A 52 -77.19 -20.24 -14.94
C ASN A 52 -77.25 -20.93 -16.31
N ASP A 53 -76.29 -20.63 -17.19
CA ASP A 53 -76.14 -21.18 -18.53
C ASP A 53 -77.30 -20.85 -19.50
N SER A 54 -78.15 -19.87 -19.15
CA SER A 54 -79.20 -19.36 -20.05
C SER A 54 -78.61 -18.41 -21.09
N VAL A 55 -78.87 -18.66 -22.37
CA VAL A 55 -78.37 -17.83 -23.47
C VAL A 55 -79.06 -16.46 -23.46
N ILE A 56 -78.27 -15.39 -23.55
CA ILE A 56 -78.79 -14.02 -23.71
C ILE A 56 -79.13 -13.82 -25.18
N ASP A 57 -80.36 -13.35 -25.44
CA ASP A 57 -80.85 -13.12 -26.79
C ASP A 57 -80.07 -11.99 -27.50
N ALA A 58 -79.78 -12.18 -28.79
CA ALA A 58 -78.99 -11.25 -29.60
C ALA A 58 -79.62 -9.85 -29.75
N SER A 59 -80.91 -9.68 -29.43
CA SER A 59 -81.58 -8.37 -29.37
C SER A 59 -81.21 -7.52 -28.14
N PHE A 60 -80.46 -8.07 -27.17
CA PHE A 60 -80.01 -7.37 -25.97
C PHE A 60 -78.64 -6.73 -26.13
N TYR A 61 -77.87 -7.09 -27.16
CA TYR A 61 -76.50 -6.63 -27.33
C TYR A 61 -76.09 -6.48 -28.80
N LYS A 62 -75.02 -5.73 -29.03
CA LYS A 62 -74.34 -5.59 -30.33
C LYS A 62 -72.86 -5.87 -30.13
N VAL A 63 -72.25 -6.63 -31.04
CA VAL A 63 -70.82 -6.97 -31.00
C VAL A 63 -70.11 -6.37 -32.21
N ASP A 64 -68.99 -5.68 -31.96
CA ASP A 64 -67.98 -5.36 -32.95
C ASP A 64 -66.91 -6.45 -32.91
N PHE A 65 -67.05 -7.45 -33.79
CA PHE A 65 -66.14 -8.60 -33.86
C PHE A 65 -64.73 -8.21 -34.34
N GLY A 66 -64.60 -7.11 -35.10
CA GLY A 66 -63.31 -6.60 -35.53
C GLY A 66 -62.50 -5.99 -34.37
N LYS A 67 -63.18 -5.27 -33.48
CA LYS A 67 -62.54 -4.67 -32.28
C LYS A 67 -62.60 -5.54 -31.02
N GLY A 68 -63.34 -6.65 -31.07
CA GLY A 68 -63.56 -7.51 -29.90
C GLY A 68 -64.38 -6.83 -28.81
N ILE A 69 -65.37 -6.00 -29.16
CA ILE A 69 -66.15 -5.19 -28.21
C ILE A 69 -67.63 -5.61 -28.23
N LEU A 70 -68.21 -5.85 -27.05
CA LEU A 70 -69.63 -6.10 -26.80
C LEU A 70 -70.26 -4.84 -26.20
N LYS A 71 -71.43 -4.43 -26.69
CA LYS A 71 -72.21 -3.32 -26.12
C LYS A 71 -73.65 -3.78 -25.85
N PHE A 72 -74.15 -3.59 -24.64
CA PHE A 72 -75.56 -3.89 -24.33
C PHE A 72 -76.47 -2.76 -24.85
N ILE A 73 -77.59 -3.12 -25.47
CA ILE A 73 -78.61 -2.21 -25.99
C ILE A 73 -79.92 -2.30 -25.18
N LYS A 74 -80.03 -3.27 -24.29
CA LYS A 74 -81.10 -3.43 -23.30
C LYS A 74 -80.49 -3.91 -21.97
N PRO A 75 -81.08 -3.56 -20.81
CA PRO A 75 -80.60 -4.03 -19.52
C PRO A 75 -80.76 -5.56 -19.41
N VAL A 76 -79.79 -6.21 -18.78
CA VAL A 76 -79.79 -7.65 -18.49
C VAL A 76 -79.75 -7.84 -16.97
N GLU A 77 -80.73 -8.53 -16.41
CA GLU A 77 -80.86 -8.75 -14.95
C GLU A 77 -79.94 -9.90 -14.45
N THR A 78 -78.63 -9.67 -14.51
CA THR A 78 -77.62 -10.54 -13.88
C THR A 78 -76.38 -9.71 -13.52
N ASP A 79 -75.60 -10.15 -12.53
CA ASP A 79 -74.36 -9.46 -12.11
C ASP A 79 -73.19 -9.74 -13.08
N SER A 80 -73.26 -10.85 -13.81
CA SER A 80 -72.17 -11.34 -14.65
C SER A 80 -72.65 -12.23 -15.79
N ILE A 81 -71.85 -12.28 -16.83
CA ILE A 81 -72.09 -13.07 -18.04
C ILE A 81 -70.86 -13.89 -18.39
N ILE A 82 -71.09 -14.97 -19.12
CA ILE A 82 -70.07 -15.85 -19.67
C ILE A 82 -70.11 -15.67 -21.19
N ILE A 83 -68.99 -15.22 -21.75
CA ILE A 83 -68.83 -15.00 -23.19
C ILE A 83 -67.94 -16.12 -23.73
N ASN A 84 -68.50 -16.92 -24.64
CA ASN A 84 -67.73 -17.91 -25.38
C ASN A 84 -67.46 -17.39 -26.78
N TYR A 85 -66.21 -17.50 -27.24
CA TYR A 85 -65.80 -17.00 -28.55
C TYR A 85 -64.57 -17.75 -29.08
N LEU A 86 -64.35 -17.65 -30.39
CA LEU A 86 -63.10 -18.07 -31.02
C LEU A 86 -62.23 -16.83 -31.25
N LYS A 87 -61.03 -16.82 -30.65
CA LYS A 87 -59.98 -15.85 -30.94
C LYS A 87 -59.35 -16.17 -32.30
N PHE A 88 -58.98 -15.19 -33.11
CA PHE A 88 -58.15 -15.49 -34.27
C PHE A 88 -56.75 -15.98 -33.82
N PRO A 89 -56.14 -16.94 -34.53
CA PRO A 89 -54.79 -17.42 -34.20
C PRO A 89 -53.77 -16.28 -34.15
N ASP A 90 -52.80 -16.38 -33.26
CA ASP A 90 -51.80 -15.33 -33.07
C ASP A 90 -51.04 -15.00 -34.38
N PHE A 91 -50.83 -15.94 -35.30
CA PHE A 91 -50.14 -15.63 -36.57
C PHE A 91 -50.94 -14.68 -37.50
N LEU A 92 -52.27 -14.54 -37.32
CA LEU A 92 -53.09 -13.59 -38.07
C LEU A 92 -53.25 -12.24 -37.36
N THR A 93 -53.11 -12.22 -36.03
CA THR A 93 -53.37 -11.02 -35.22
C THR A 93 -52.10 -10.39 -34.63
N LYS A 94 -50.96 -11.09 -34.71
CA LYS A 94 -49.68 -10.61 -34.23
C LYS A 94 -49.07 -9.70 -35.28
N THR A 95 -48.96 -8.43 -34.95
CA THR A 95 -48.24 -7.45 -35.76
C THR A 95 -46.74 -7.73 -35.64
N TYR A 96 -46.11 -8.06 -36.76
CA TYR A 96 -44.66 -8.20 -36.85
C TYR A 96 -44.11 -6.89 -37.39
N GLN A 97 -43.50 -6.10 -36.51
CA GLN A 97 -42.93 -4.80 -36.84
C GLN A 97 -41.47 -4.79 -36.41
N GLN A 98 -40.58 -4.33 -37.31
CA GLN A 98 -39.15 -4.19 -37.01
C GLN A 98 -38.84 -2.84 -36.33
N LEU A 99 -39.72 -1.86 -36.52
CA LEU A 99 -39.72 -0.52 -35.94
C LEU A 99 -41.18 -0.15 -35.63
N ASP A 100 -41.43 0.50 -34.51
CA ASP A 100 -42.75 1.02 -34.15
C ASP A 100 -43.12 2.16 -35.13
N GLU A 101 -44.34 2.14 -35.68
CA GLU A 101 -44.81 3.16 -36.63
C GLU A 101 -44.86 4.56 -36.00
N ASN A 102 -44.94 4.66 -34.67
CA ASN A 102 -44.84 5.93 -33.96
C ASN A 102 -43.48 6.64 -34.14
N ILE A 103 -42.48 5.92 -34.65
CA ILE A 103 -41.11 6.42 -34.90
C ILE A 103 -40.89 6.77 -36.39
N VAL A 104 -41.86 6.48 -37.26
CA VAL A 104 -41.74 6.70 -38.71
C VAL A 104 -42.44 8.01 -39.07
N VAL A 105 -41.64 9.05 -39.31
CA VAL A 105 -42.14 10.36 -39.77
C VAL A 105 -42.30 10.33 -41.30
N GLU A 106 -43.47 10.74 -41.81
CA GLU A 106 -43.74 10.85 -43.26
C GLU A 106 -42.77 11.84 -43.92
N ASN A 107 -42.03 11.38 -44.93
CA ASN A 107 -41.06 12.19 -45.65
C ASN A 107 -41.74 12.92 -46.83
N ASN A 108 -41.81 14.26 -46.75
CA ASN A 108 -42.16 15.13 -47.88
C ASN A 108 -40.91 15.89 -48.34
N ASP A 109 -40.39 15.51 -49.50
CA ASP A 109 -39.29 16.19 -50.18
C ASP A 109 -39.70 17.59 -50.68
N ASN A 110 -39.20 18.67 -50.06
CA ASN A 110 -38.45 19.69 -50.81
C ASN A 110 -37.73 20.73 -49.91
N LEU A 111 -36.48 20.94 -50.30
CA LEU A 111 -35.39 21.80 -49.82
C LEU A 111 -35.72 23.19 -49.21
N GLN A 112 -34.87 23.56 -48.24
CA GLN A 112 -34.59 24.89 -47.65
C GLN A 112 -35.47 25.38 -46.48
N LYS A 113 -35.12 24.98 -45.25
CA LYS A 113 -35.11 25.89 -44.08
C LYS A 113 -34.23 25.31 -42.96
N LEU A 114 -33.52 26.21 -42.29
CA LEU A 114 -32.61 25.97 -41.18
C LEU A 114 -33.23 25.07 -40.10
N TYR A 115 -32.52 24.00 -39.72
CA TYR A 115 -32.86 23.20 -38.55
C TYR A 115 -32.60 24.03 -37.27
N GLN A 116 -33.68 24.43 -36.61
CA GLN A 116 -33.68 24.56 -35.16
C GLN A 116 -34.17 23.22 -34.61
N LEU A 117 -33.27 22.47 -33.97
CA LEU A 117 -33.62 21.27 -33.20
C LEU A 117 -34.65 21.68 -32.15
N SER A 118 -35.92 21.32 -32.37
CA SER A 118 -36.93 21.32 -31.32
C SER A 118 -36.63 20.12 -30.43
N GLN A 119 -36.32 20.40 -29.17
CA GLN A 119 -36.16 19.36 -28.16
C GLN A 119 -37.50 18.62 -27.96
N PRO A 120 -37.49 17.29 -27.82
CA PRO A 120 -38.67 16.55 -27.42
C PRO A 120 -39.09 17.01 -26.02
N ASN A 121 -40.38 17.30 -25.83
CA ASN A 121 -40.97 17.38 -24.50
C ASN A 121 -41.14 15.95 -23.95
N ASP A 122 -40.02 15.29 -23.68
CA ASP A 122 -40.01 14.21 -22.70
C ASP A 122 -40.17 14.89 -21.35
N THR A 123 -41.36 14.79 -20.76
CA THR A 123 -41.50 14.97 -19.32
C THR A 123 -40.64 13.90 -18.66
N LYS A 124 -39.38 14.24 -18.36
CA LYS A 124 -38.48 13.40 -17.56
C LYS A 124 -39.19 13.15 -16.23
N ASN A 125 -39.80 11.99 -16.10
CA ASN A 125 -40.11 11.45 -14.79
C ASN A 125 -38.76 11.35 -14.06
N TYR A 126 -38.59 12.13 -12.98
CA TYR A 126 -37.41 12.02 -12.14
C TYR A 126 -37.34 10.58 -11.62
N ILE A 127 -36.40 9.81 -12.14
CA ILE A 127 -36.01 8.51 -11.58
C ILE A 127 -34.89 8.85 -10.60
N PRO A 128 -35.10 8.72 -9.28
CA PRO A 128 -34.03 8.89 -8.31
C PRO A 128 -32.83 8.00 -8.71
N PHE A 129 -31.61 8.56 -8.68
CA PHE A 129 -30.35 7.90 -9.04
C PHE A 129 -30.05 7.70 -10.55
N ASP A 130 -30.88 8.26 -11.45
CA ASP A 130 -30.57 8.31 -12.89
C ASP A 130 -29.37 9.24 -13.15
N GLY A 131 -28.21 8.65 -13.52
CA GLY A 131 -26.94 9.36 -13.72
C GLY A 131 -25.81 8.97 -12.75
N LEU A 132 -26.02 8.03 -11.84
CA LEU A 132 -24.94 7.40 -11.07
C LEU A 132 -24.34 6.21 -11.83
N THR A 133 -23.02 6.22 -11.97
CA THR A 133 -22.22 5.07 -12.38
C THR A 133 -21.66 4.40 -11.13
N THR A 134 -22.01 3.13 -10.94
CA THR A 134 -21.39 2.26 -9.95
C THR A 134 -20.33 1.41 -10.64
N SER A 135 -19.26 1.08 -9.91
CA SER A 135 -18.24 0.13 -10.34
C SER A 135 -17.67 -0.57 -9.13
N GLY A 136 -17.60 -1.90 -9.15
CA GLY A 136 -16.98 -2.66 -8.06
C GLY A 136 -17.59 -4.04 -7.90
N SER A 137 -17.32 -4.70 -6.78
CA SER A 137 -17.95 -5.95 -6.40
C SER A 137 -18.14 -6.13 -4.89
N ILE A 138 -19.20 -6.83 -4.49
CA ILE A 138 -19.40 -7.34 -3.13
C ILE A 138 -19.36 -8.86 -3.19
N SER A 139 -18.59 -9.50 -2.31
CA SER A 139 -18.58 -10.95 -2.17
C SER A 139 -18.92 -11.37 -0.73
N ARG A 140 -19.74 -12.41 -0.59
CA ARG A 140 -20.11 -13.04 0.69
C ARG A 140 -20.03 -14.53 0.51
N GLY A 141 -19.16 -15.19 1.27
CA GLY A 141 -19.04 -16.64 1.23
C GLY A 141 -18.96 -17.27 2.61
N VAL A 142 -19.43 -18.50 2.71
CA VAL A 142 -19.33 -19.32 3.92
C VAL A 142 -18.52 -20.55 3.56
N THR A 143 -17.44 -20.78 4.31
CA THR A 143 -16.66 -22.02 4.25
C THR A 143 -17.07 -22.89 5.43
N VAL A 144 -17.34 -24.17 5.16
CA VAL A 144 -17.66 -25.20 6.15
C VAL A 144 -16.79 -26.41 5.87
N GLY A 145 -16.14 -26.95 6.89
CA GLY A 145 -15.45 -28.22 6.79
C GLY A 145 -15.64 -29.08 8.02
N ASN A 146 -15.24 -30.35 7.95
CA ASN A 146 -15.25 -31.25 9.10
C ASN A 146 -13.95 -31.20 9.92
N ASN A 147 -12.93 -30.46 9.44
CA ASN A 147 -11.64 -30.27 10.10
C ASN A 147 -11.34 -28.78 10.39
N GLN A 148 -12.32 -27.89 10.22
CA GLN A 148 -12.24 -26.46 10.53
C GLN A 148 -13.62 -25.94 10.93
N ASN A 149 -13.66 -24.86 11.71
CA ASN A 149 -14.91 -24.18 12.05
C ASN A 149 -15.55 -23.52 10.81
N SER A 150 -16.84 -23.17 10.91
CA SER A 150 -17.50 -22.40 9.84
C SER A 150 -16.96 -20.97 9.83
N VAL A 151 -16.41 -20.55 8.69
CA VAL A 151 -15.82 -19.22 8.52
C VAL A 151 -16.64 -18.43 7.50
N LEU A 152 -17.03 -17.21 7.87
CA LEU A 152 -17.67 -16.25 6.96
C LEU A 152 -16.59 -15.38 6.31
N ASN A 153 -16.49 -15.43 4.99
CA ASN A 153 -15.61 -14.61 4.18
C ASN A 153 -16.42 -13.49 3.53
N SER A 154 -15.99 -12.25 3.69
CA SER A 154 -16.69 -11.05 3.22
C SER A 154 -15.69 -10.15 2.52
N GLU A 155 -16.05 -9.64 1.35
CA GLU A 155 -15.28 -8.64 0.62
C GLU A 155 -16.25 -7.60 0.06
N LEU A 156 -15.87 -6.34 0.06
CA LEU A 156 -16.58 -5.25 -0.59
C LEU A 156 -15.56 -4.33 -1.23
N ASP A 157 -15.74 -4.02 -2.49
CA ASP A 157 -15.07 -2.95 -3.22
C ASP A 157 -16.16 -2.26 -4.04
N LEU A 158 -16.53 -1.03 -3.70
CA LEU A 158 -17.61 -0.33 -4.35
C LEU A 158 -17.25 1.13 -4.54
N GLN A 159 -17.16 1.54 -5.80
CA GLN A 159 -17.02 2.92 -6.21
C GLN A 159 -18.32 3.41 -6.83
N ILE A 160 -18.74 4.61 -6.47
CA ILE A 160 -19.94 5.25 -6.99
C ILE A 160 -19.54 6.65 -7.44
N SER A 161 -19.97 7.08 -8.63
CA SER A 161 -19.73 8.43 -9.13
C SER A 161 -20.88 8.87 -10.01
N GLY A 162 -21.28 10.14 -9.97
CA GLY A 162 -22.26 10.67 -10.94
C GLY A 162 -23.13 11.78 -10.38
N LYS A 163 -24.12 12.21 -11.17
CA LYS A 163 -25.03 13.30 -10.80
C LYS A 163 -26.30 12.75 -10.16
N LEU A 164 -26.63 13.21 -8.96
CA LEU A 164 -27.93 12.97 -8.29
C LEU A 164 -29.02 13.94 -8.79
N SER A 165 -28.60 15.12 -9.25
CA SER A 165 -29.42 16.16 -9.90
C SER A 165 -28.53 17.03 -10.78
N GLU A 166 -29.08 18.04 -11.47
CA GLU A 166 -28.27 18.96 -12.31
C GLU A 166 -27.11 19.62 -11.54
N LYS A 167 -27.28 19.86 -10.24
CA LYS A 167 -26.35 20.63 -9.38
C LYS A 167 -25.68 19.81 -8.27
N VAL A 168 -26.07 18.55 -8.06
CA VAL A 168 -25.55 17.72 -6.97
C VAL A 168 -25.00 16.42 -7.54
N SER A 169 -23.78 16.10 -7.17
CA SER A 169 -23.05 14.89 -7.54
C SER A 169 -22.70 14.06 -6.31
N LEU A 170 -22.54 12.76 -6.50
CA LEU A 170 -22.09 11.80 -5.51
C LEU A 170 -20.77 11.18 -5.99
N ARG A 171 -19.83 11.00 -5.07
CA ARG A 171 -18.65 10.17 -5.22
C ARG A 171 -18.48 9.31 -3.98
N ALA A 172 -18.31 8.01 -4.10
CA ALA A 172 -18.03 7.13 -2.96
C ALA A 172 -16.98 6.09 -3.34
N SER A 173 -16.22 5.64 -2.34
CA SER A 173 -15.31 4.50 -2.39
C SER A 173 -15.50 3.74 -1.08
N ILE A 174 -15.93 2.50 -1.14
CA ILE A 174 -16.16 1.66 0.03
C ILE A 174 -15.40 0.37 -0.19
N GLN A 175 -14.41 0.11 0.64
CA GLN A 175 -13.57 -1.07 0.54
C GLN A 175 -13.47 -1.76 1.91
N ASP A 176 -13.61 -3.08 1.90
CA ASP A 176 -13.50 -3.97 3.04
C ASP A 176 -12.96 -5.30 2.48
N ALA A 177 -11.65 -5.52 2.57
CA ALA A 177 -10.99 -6.67 1.98
C ALA A 177 -10.11 -7.39 3.01
N ASN A 178 -10.46 -8.64 3.32
CA ASN A 178 -9.52 -9.60 3.91
C ASN A 178 -8.55 -10.06 2.81
N ILE A 179 -7.54 -9.26 2.48
CA ILE A 179 -6.55 -9.62 1.47
C ILE A 179 -5.73 -10.83 1.98
N PRO A 180 -5.68 -11.96 1.25
CA PRO A 180 -4.81 -13.07 1.59
C PRO A 180 -3.35 -12.61 1.57
N LEU A 181 -2.61 -12.93 2.63
CA LEU A 181 -1.22 -12.55 2.85
C LEU A 181 -0.33 -12.97 1.67
N GLN A 182 0.43 -12.04 1.09
CA GLN A 182 1.34 -12.30 -0.04
C GLN A 182 2.49 -13.24 0.34
N GLU A 183 3.04 -13.93 -0.67
CA GLU A 183 4.07 -14.98 -0.63
C GLU A 183 5.37 -14.67 0.15
N SER A 184 5.59 -13.44 0.63
CA SER A 184 6.67 -13.10 1.56
C SER A 184 6.37 -13.46 3.02
N GLY A 185 5.15 -13.95 3.34
CA GLY A 185 4.84 -14.57 4.63
C GLY A 185 4.85 -13.60 5.82
N TYR A 186 4.31 -12.39 5.64
CA TYR A 186 4.14 -11.41 6.70
C TYR A 186 2.66 -11.09 6.89
N SER A 187 2.23 -10.95 8.14
CA SER A 187 0.82 -11.04 8.52
C SER A 187 0.40 -9.80 9.31
N GLN A 188 -0.17 -8.77 8.66
CA GLN A 188 -0.60 -7.54 9.34
C GLN A 188 -1.89 -6.97 8.72
N ARG A 189 -2.66 -6.23 9.52
CA ARG A 189 -3.94 -5.61 9.09
C ARG A 189 -3.65 -4.54 8.04
N LEU A 190 -4.15 -4.77 6.82
CA LEU A 190 -3.98 -3.88 5.66
C LEU A 190 -5.03 -2.74 5.59
N ASP A 191 -5.88 -2.60 6.62
CA ASP A 191 -6.96 -1.59 6.67
C ASP A 191 -6.45 -0.13 6.58
N GLU A 192 -5.15 0.09 6.80
CA GLU A 192 -4.52 1.42 6.74
C GLU A 192 -4.19 1.87 5.29
N PHE A 193 -4.36 1.00 4.29
CA PHE A 193 -4.11 1.32 2.86
C PHE A 193 -5.36 1.76 2.10
N ASP A 194 -6.56 1.34 2.53
CA ASP A 194 -7.81 1.54 1.80
C ASP A 194 -8.53 2.85 2.20
N GLN A 195 -9.04 3.60 1.22
CA GLN A 195 -9.84 4.82 1.44
C GLN A 195 -11.34 4.53 1.34
N VAL A 196 -12.03 4.69 2.48
CA VAL A 196 -13.47 4.41 2.65
C VAL A 196 -14.21 5.73 2.89
N PHE A 197 -14.87 6.29 1.87
CA PHE A 197 -15.63 7.54 1.98
C PHE A 197 -16.86 7.62 1.10
N ILE A 198 -17.77 8.52 1.45
CA ILE A 198 -18.93 8.95 0.66
C ILE A 198 -18.93 10.48 0.63
N GLU A 199 -18.94 11.08 -0.55
CA GLU A 199 -18.88 12.52 -0.80
C GLU A 199 -20.09 12.97 -1.64
N LEU A 200 -20.89 13.87 -1.10
CA LEU A 200 -21.92 14.61 -1.83
C LEU A 200 -21.40 16.02 -2.10
N PHE A 201 -21.46 16.49 -3.34
CA PHE A 201 -20.94 17.80 -3.68
C PHE A 201 -21.75 18.52 -4.76
N SER A 202 -21.67 19.85 -4.73
CA SER A 202 -22.23 20.81 -5.66
C SER A 202 -21.17 21.85 -6.01
N ASP A 203 -21.49 22.83 -6.86
CA ASP A 203 -20.58 23.94 -7.18
C ASP A 203 -20.26 24.81 -5.95
N LYS A 204 -21.19 24.86 -4.98
CA LYS A 204 -21.10 25.71 -3.78
C LYS A 204 -20.87 24.98 -2.47
N TRP A 205 -20.96 23.64 -2.41
CA TRP A 205 -20.78 22.92 -1.14
C TRP A 205 -20.34 21.48 -1.37
N ASN A 206 -19.69 20.89 -0.37
CA ASN A 206 -19.45 19.45 -0.29
C ASN A 206 -19.69 18.95 1.14
N ILE A 207 -20.07 17.67 1.24
CA ILE A 207 -20.24 16.93 2.48
C ILE A 207 -19.57 15.58 2.25
N ARG A 208 -18.59 15.23 3.08
CA ARG A 208 -17.87 13.95 2.98
C ARG A 208 -17.96 13.20 4.31
N ALA A 209 -18.33 11.93 4.26
CA ALA A 209 -18.38 11.01 5.39
C ALA A 209 -17.39 9.85 5.16
N GLY A 210 -16.83 9.28 6.22
CA GLY A 210 -15.77 8.29 6.15
C GLY A 210 -14.39 8.97 6.18
N ASP A 211 -13.47 8.54 5.33
CA ASP A 211 -12.12 9.09 5.31
C ASP A 211 -12.08 10.50 4.74
N ILE A 212 -11.51 11.40 5.52
CA ILE A 212 -11.38 12.82 5.22
C ILE A 212 -9.96 13.29 5.50
N ASP A 213 -9.46 14.18 4.64
CA ASP A 213 -8.21 14.90 4.86
C ASP A 213 -8.55 16.27 5.45
N LEU A 214 -8.19 16.51 6.71
CA LEU A 214 -8.29 17.81 7.35
C LEU A 214 -7.02 18.60 7.07
N GLN A 215 -7.14 19.69 6.32
CA GLN A 215 -5.99 20.52 5.97
C GLN A 215 -6.26 22.00 6.27
N ASN A 216 -5.27 22.68 6.83
CA ASN A 216 -5.28 24.12 6.97
C ASN A 216 -3.93 24.73 6.57
N THR A 217 -3.80 25.20 5.32
CA THR A 217 -2.58 25.87 4.84
C THR A 217 -2.61 27.40 4.99
N HIS A 218 -3.65 27.94 5.62
CA HIS A 218 -3.91 29.39 5.61
C HIS A 218 -3.67 30.06 6.96
N SER A 219 -3.33 29.31 8.01
CA SER A 219 -2.94 29.82 9.32
C SER A 219 -1.46 29.52 9.53
N TYR A 220 -0.76 30.46 10.17
CA TYR A 220 0.61 30.25 10.59
C TYR A 220 0.70 29.34 11.83
N PHE A 221 -0.06 29.64 12.89
CA PHE A 221 0.00 28.92 14.17
C PHE A 221 -0.84 27.63 14.21
N ALA A 222 -1.77 27.44 13.27
CA ALA A 222 -2.58 26.23 13.13
C ALA A 222 -2.49 25.66 11.71
N ASN A 223 -1.28 25.63 11.15
CA ASN A 223 -1.01 24.88 9.92
C ASN A 223 -0.97 23.38 10.25
N PHE A 224 -1.74 22.57 9.52
CA PHE A 224 -1.72 21.11 9.66
C PHE A 224 -2.34 20.40 8.46
N SER A 225 -2.05 19.10 8.34
CA SER A 225 -2.63 18.18 7.36
C SER A 225 -2.81 16.78 7.98
N LYS A 226 -4.02 16.42 8.39
CA LYS A 226 -4.31 15.18 9.13
C LYS A 226 -5.32 14.30 8.42
N ARG A 227 -5.06 12.99 8.35
CA ARG A 227 -6.00 11.99 7.83
C ARG A 227 -6.83 11.41 8.96
N VAL A 228 -8.16 11.49 8.85
CA VAL A 228 -9.09 11.08 9.91
C VAL A 228 -10.36 10.47 9.31
N GLN A 229 -11.15 9.78 10.13
CA GLN A 229 -12.40 9.14 9.71
C GLN A 229 -13.59 9.80 10.40
N GLY A 230 -14.47 10.46 9.66
CA GLY A 230 -15.63 11.15 10.22
C GLY A 230 -16.49 11.85 9.19
N LEU A 231 -17.03 13.01 9.55
CA LEU A 231 -17.88 13.84 8.70
C LEU A 231 -17.24 15.20 8.50
N SER A 232 -17.17 15.69 7.27
CA SER A 232 -16.78 17.05 6.93
C SER A 232 -17.81 17.72 6.02
N ILE A 233 -17.93 19.03 6.17
CA ILE A 233 -18.82 19.91 5.40
C ILE A 233 -18.00 21.12 4.99
N ASN A 234 -18.10 21.53 3.74
CA ASN A 234 -17.53 22.77 3.22
C ASN A 234 -18.59 23.50 2.39
N ALA A 235 -18.76 24.80 2.58
CA ALA A 235 -19.75 25.61 1.88
C ALA A 235 -19.18 26.97 1.48
N LYS A 236 -19.32 27.30 0.19
CA LYS A 236 -18.96 28.57 -0.44
C LYS A 236 -20.22 29.40 -0.66
N LEU A 237 -20.28 30.54 0.00
CA LEU A 237 -21.37 31.51 -0.05
C LEU A 237 -20.88 32.80 -0.72
N GLY A 238 -21.80 33.53 -1.36
CA GLY A 238 -21.48 34.78 -2.08
C GLY A 238 -21.19 34.57 -3.57
N ASP A 239 -20.59 35.60 -4.16
CA ASP A 239 -20.30 35.75 -5.60
C ASP A 239 -18.80 36.04 -5.80
N GLU A 240 -18.33 36.20 -7.04
CA GLU A 240 -16.91 36.37 -7.37
C GLU A 240 -16.22 37.58 -6.70
N ASP A 241 -16.98 38.64 -6.37
CA ASP A 241 -16.44 39.83 -5.71
C ASP A 241 -16.25 39.68 -4.19
N ALA A 242 -17.05 38.79 -3.56
CA ALA A 242 -17.02 38.53 -2.13
C ALA A 242 -17.50 37.09 -1.84
N GLU A 243 -16.57 36.25 -1.41
CA GLU A 243 -16.79 34.82 -1.14
C GLU A 243 -16.58 34.54 0.34
N THR A 244 -17.47 33.75 0.94
CA THR A 244 -17.32 33.22 2.29
C THR A 244 -17.26 31.70 2.23
N ASN A 245 -16.16 31.11 2.69
CA ASN A 245 -15.99 29.67 2.80
C ASN A 245 -16.17 29.24 4.25
N LEU A 246 -17.23 28.50 4.55
CA LEU A 246 -17.50 27.89 5.86
C LEU A 246 -17.12 26.41 5.81
N PHE A 247 -16.49 25.91 6.86
CA PHE A 247 -16.15 24.49 6.97
C PHE A 247 -16.34 23.98 8.39
N ALA A 248 -16.70 22.71 8.51
CA ALA A 248 -16.79 22.01 9.78
C ALA A 248 -16.51 20.53 9.58
N ALA A 249 -15.82 19.90 10.51
CA ALA A 249 -15.54 18.49 10.51
C ALA A 249 -15.50 17.93 11.93
N GLY A 250 -15.92 16.69 12.09
CA GLY A 250 -15.82 15.90 13.32
C GLY A 250 -15.47 14.45 12.97
N ALA A 251 -14.42 13.91 13.56
CA ALA A 251 -13.84 12.63 13.17
C ALA A 251 -13.08 11.92 14.29
N LEU A 252 -12.73 10.65 14.05
CA LEU A 252 -11.79 9.87 14.83
C LEU A 252 -10.42 9.88 14.15
N VAL A 253 -9.36 10.02 14.94
CA VAL A 253 -7.98 10.03 14.44
C VAL A 253 -7.50 8.61 14.15
N ARG A 254 -6.82 8.41 13.01
CA ARG A 254 -6.26 7.10 12.61
C ARG A 254 -4.87 6.82 13.18
N GLY A 255 -4.03 7.84 13.34
CA GLY A 255 -2.66 7.72 13.84
C GLY A 255 -2.13 9.02 14.44
N GLN A 256 -0.98 8.94 15.10
CA GLN A 256 -0.34 10.08 15.77
C GLN A 256 0.90 10.53 15.01
N PHE A 257 1.15 11.84 15.00
CA PHE A 257 2.35 12.39 14.39
C PHE A 257 3.56 12.13 15.29
N THR A 258 4.63 11.63 14.69
CA THR A 258 5.94 11.54 15.33
C THR A 258 7.04 12.01 14.38
N ARG A 259 8.21 12.24 14.96
CA ARG A 259 9.43 12.57 14.25
C ARG A 259 10.53 11.60 14.62
N SER A 260 11.17 11.04 13.61
CA SER A 260 12.46 10.38 13.78
C SER A 260 13.56 11.27 13.22
N THR A 261 14.60 11.51 14.01
CA THR A 261 15.80 12.26 13.59
C THR A 261 17.02 11.39 13.78
N PHE A 262 17.81 11.24 12.73
CA PHE A 262 19.06 10.49 12.79
C PHE A 262 20.06 11.01 11.75
N THR A 263 21.34 10.79 12.01
CA THR A 263 22.40 11.05 11.02
C THR A 263 22.61 9.79 10.19
N ALA A 264 22.72 9.94 8.87
CA ALA A 264 23.01 8.81 7.99
C ALA A 264 24.39 8.19 8.33
N GLN A 265 24.59 6.94 7.93
CA GLN A 265 25.87 6.25 8.08
C GLN A 265 26.65 6.29 6.77
N GLU A 266 27.98 6.40 6.84
CA GLU A 266 28.81 6.42 5.62
C GLU A 266 28.66 5.10 4.84
N GLY A 267 28.38 5.20 3.54
CA GLY A 267 28.23 4.03 2.67
C GLY A 267 27.08 3.10 3.08
N ASN A 268 26.00 3.64 3.64
CA ASN A 268 24.78 2.90 3.94
C ASN A 268 23.56 3.61 3.35
N GLN A 269 22.97 3.09 2.27
CA GLN A 269 21.73 3.62 1.71
C GLN A 269 20.46 3.20 2.48
N GLY A 270 20.60 2.48 3.59
CA GLY A 270 19.49 1.92 4.36
C GLY A 270 19.41 0.40 4.23
N PRO A 271 18.35 -0.22 4.79
CA PRO A 271 17.20 0.44 5.44
C PRO A 271 17.54 1.19 6.74
N TYR A 272 16.82 2.28 7.00
CA TYR A 272 16.86 3.07 8.23
C TYR A 272 15.53 2.94 8.98
N LYS A 273 15.58 2.51 10.23
CA LYS A 273 14.40 2.26 11.07
C LYS A 273 13.73 3.54 11.57
N LEU A 274 12.41 3.61 11.44
CA LEU A 274 11.54 4.61 12.02
C LEU A 274 10.89 4.06 13.29
N GLN A 275 10.78 4.90 14.33
CA GLN A 275 10.35 4.51 15.67
C GLN A 275 9.19 5.38 16.18
N GLY A 276 8.29 4.78 16.97
CA GLY A 276 7.19 5.49 17.63
C GLY A 276 7.65 6.50 18.66
N GLN A 277 6.70 7.26 19.22
CA GLN A 277 6.99 8.37 20.13
C GLN A 277 7.72 7.93 21.41
N ASN A 278 7.51 6.71 21.89
CA ASN A 278 8.18 6.17 23.07
C ASN A 278 9.29 5.17 22.72
N GLY A 279 9.80 5.22 21.48
CA GLY A 279 10.87 4.31 21.01
C GLY A 279 10.37 2.96 20.52
N GLU A 280 9.06 2.82 20.25
CA GLU A 280 8.49 1.60 19.70
C GLU A 280 9.13 1.28 18.35
N LEU A 281 9.77 0.12 18.25
CA LEU A 281 10.40 -0.33 17.00
C LEU A 281 9.38 -0.92 16.03
N PHE A 282 8.20 -1.31 16.50
CA PHE A 282 7.17 -1.87 15.64
C PHE A 282 6.04 -0.85 15.45
N VAL A 283 6.27 0.11 14.54
CA VAL A 283 5.27 1.11 14.17
C VAL A 283 4.80 0.93 12.74
N LEU A 284 3.49 0.81 12.56
CA LEU A 284 2.89 0.82 11.24
C LEU A 284 2.71 2.27 10.80
N ILE A 285 3.42 2.64 9.74
CA ILE A 285 3.40 4.01 9.24
C ILE A 285 2.20 4.19 8.32
N VAL A 286 1.42 5.24 8.57
CA VAL A 286 0.28 5.60 7.74
C VAL A 286 0.79 5.97 6.35
N SER A 287 0.34 5.25 5.33
CA SER A 287 0.90 5.36 3.98
C SER A 287 0.79 6.78 3.41
N GLY A 288 1.92 7.36 3.01
CA GLY A 288 1.99 8.71 2.46
C GLY A 288 1.75 9.83 3.46
N SER A 289 1.86 9.54 4.76
CA SER A 289 1.94 10.56 5.79
C SER A 289 3.35 11.12 5.98
N GLU A 290 4.37 10.42 5.45
CA GLU A 290 5.77 10.76 5.70
C GLU A 290 6.27 11.92 4.84
N THR A 291 7.08 12.79 5.46
CA THR A 291 7.91 13.79 4.80
C THR A 291 9.34 13.59 5.26
N VAL A 292 10.22 13.19 4.34
CA VAL A 292 11.64 12.98 4.59
C VAL A 292 12.40 14.23 4.22
N TYR A 293 13.18 14.77 5.16
CA TYR A 293 14.09 15.88 4.97
C TYR A 293 15.54 15.39 5.07
N VAL A 294 16.36 15.72 4.07
CA VAL A 294 17.81 15.48 4.09
C VAL A 294 18.52 16.83 4.13
N ASN A 295 19.19 17.14 5.24
CA ASN A 295 19.78 18.46 5.52
C ASN A 295 18.78 19.63 5.33
N GLY A 296 17.52 19.41 5.70
CA GLY A 296 16.43 20.38 5.57
C GLY A 296 15.73 20.43 4.20
N ILE A 297 16.18 19.65 3.20
CA ILE A 297 15.57 19.58 1.86
C ILE A 297 14.63 18.37 1.79
N VAL A 298 13.39 18.58 1.32
CA VAL A 298 12.41 17.48 1.14
C VAL A 298 12.89 16.51 0.05
N ALA A 299 13.05 15.24 0.40
CA ALA A 299 13.35 14.16 -0.52
C ALA A 299 12.05 13.63 -1.17
N GLN A 300 12.15 13.13 -2.40
CA GLN A 300 11.02 12.59 -3.15
C GLN A 300 10.94 11.06 -3.07
N ARG A 301 9.74 10.54 -2.81
CA ARG A 301 9.47 9.10 -2.77
C ARG A 301 9.27 8.50 -4.17
N GLY A 302 9.88 7.35 -4.44
CA GLY A 302 9.66 6.52 -5.64
C GLY A 302 10.90 5.71 -6.05
N GLU A 303 10.71 4.60 -6.77
CA GLU A 303 11.80 3.71 -7.28
C GLU A 303 12.76 4.44 -8.26
N ASP A 304 12.29 5.52 -8.88
CA ASP A 304 13.04 6.40 -9.77
C ASP A 304 13.35 7.78 -9.15
N LYS A 305 13.12 7.96 -7.85
CA LYS A 305 13.29 9.23 -7.10
C LYS A 305 14.44 9.12 -6.08
N ASP A 306 14.30 9.75 -4.91
CA ASP A 306 15.37 9.84 -3.91
C ASP A 306 15.33 8.65 -2.92
N TYR A 307 14.14 8.19 -2.52
CA TYR A 307 13.98 7.08 -1.58
C TYR A 307 12.70 6.27 -1.79
N ILE A 308 12.66 5.09 -1.17
CA ILE A 308 11.49 4.23 -0.98
C ILE A 308 11.31 3.97 0.52
N ILE A 309 10.09 3.59 0.92
CA ILE A 309 9.74 3.28 2.31
C ILE A 309 8.97 1.96 2.37
N ASP A 310 9.35 1.11 3.31
CA ASP A 310 8.55 -0.04 3.72
C ASP A 310 7.66 0.40 4.89
N TYR A 311 6.35 0.51 4.64
CA TYR A 311 5.37 0.96 5.64
C TYR A 311 5.11 -0.05 6.75
N ASN A 312 5.33 -1.34 6.48
CA ASN A 312 5.09 -2.42 7.44
C ASN A 312 6.32 -2.62 8.33
N ALA A 313 7.51 -2.57 7.74
CA ALA A 313 8.75 -2.58 8.49
C ALA A 313 9.05 -1.22 9.14
N GLY A 314 8.42 -0.12 8.71
CA GLY A 314 8.76 1.21 9.17
C GLY A 314 10.20 1.58 8.82
N GLU A 315 10.62 1.32 7.58
CA GLU A 315 12.02 1.48 7.15
C GLU A 315 12.15 2.34 5.89
N ILE A 316 13.13 3.24 5.85
CA ILE A 316 13.46 4.05 4.65
C ILE A 316 14.73 3.52 3.98
N ILE A 317 14.67 3.36 2.66
CA ILE A 317 15.81 2.97 1.82
C ILE A 317 15.99 4.05 0.74
N PHE A 318 17.19 4.59 0.61
CA PHE A 318 17.51 5.58 -0.41
C PHE A 318 18.02 4.92 -1.69
N ASN A 319 17.70 5.53 -2.82
CA ASN A 319 18.06 4.98 -4.12
C ASN A 319 19.54 5.23 -4.44
N SER A 320 20.14 4.38 -5.29
CA SER A 320 21.54 4.53 -5.71
C SER A 320 21.82 5.85 -6.46
N THR A 321 20.79 6.52 -6.97
CA THR A 321 20.85 7.85 -7.60
C THR A 321 20.84 9.01 -6.61
N PHE A 322 20.59 8.75 -5.32
CA PHE A 322 20.63 9.73 -4.23
C PHE A 322 21.57 9.26 -3.10
N PRO A 323 22.90 9.31 -3.28
CA PRO A 323 23.85 8.84 -2.28
C PRO A 323 23.80 9.63 -0.96
N ILE A 324 23.37 9.01 0.15
CA ILE A 324 23.62 9.56 1.50
C ILE A 324 25.02 9.28 2.03
N THR A 325 25.48 10.17 2.92
CA THR A 325 26.80 10.16 3.58
C THR A 325 26.67 10.40 5.08
N SER A 326 27.71 10.09 5.85
CA SER A 326 27.75 10.32 7.31
C SER A 326 27.53 11.78 7.75
N GLU A 327 27.59 12.72 6.82
CA GLU A 327 27.43 14.16 7.07
C GLU A 327 25.97 14.62 6.94
N MET A 328 25.08 13.75 6.47
CA MET A 328 23.69 14.09 6.19
C MET A 328 22.79 13.81 7.38
N ARG A 329 22.03 14.83 7.79
CA ARG A 329 20.96 14.70 8.79
C ARG A 329 19.66 14.35 8.09
N ILE A 330 19.01 13.32 8.59
CA ILE A 330 17.72 12.86 8.11
C ILE A 330 16.69 13.13 9.19
N ILE A 331 15.65 13.87 8.83
CA ILE A 331 14.49 14.13 9.68
C ILE A 331 13.28 13.58 8.94
N VAL A 332 12.51 12.74 9.59
CA VAL A 332 11.31 12.14 9.01
C VAL A 332 10.13 12.48 9.90
N ASP A 333 9.22 13.28 9.37
CA ASP A 333 7.93 13.57 10.00
C ASP A 333 6.88 12.62 9.41
N TYR A 334 6.16 11.85 10.21
CA TYR A 334 5.19 10.85 9.73
C TYR A 334 4.11 10.55 10.77
N GLN A 335 3.03 9.89 10.34
CA GLN A 335 2.01 9.36 11.24
C GLN A 335 2.18 7.85 11.39
N TYR A 336 1.99 7.34 12.60
CA TYR A 336 1.95 5.91 12.87
C TYR A 336 0.67 5.49 13.58
N SER A 337 0.23 4.26 13.33
CA SER A 337 -1.01 3.70 13.89
C SER A 337 -0.76 3.22 15.32
N GLU A 338 -0.90 4.12 16.28
CA GLU A 338 -0.94 3.79 17.70
C GLU A 338 -2.28 4.24 18.29
N ARG A 339 -3.03 3.26 18.83
CA ARG A 339 -4.42 3.41 19.26
C ARG A 339 -4.55 3.06 20.73
N ASN A 340 -3.95 3.84 21.62
CA ASN A 340 -4.14 3.64 23.07
C ASN A 340 -5.53 4.10 23.54
N TYR A 341 -6.04 5.20 22.98
CA TYR A 341 -7.37 5.74 23.27
C TYR A 341 -8.13 6.06 21.98
N SER A 342 -9.47 6.03 22.05
CA SER A 342 -10.29 6.62 20.99
C SER A 342 -10.12 8.14 20.98
N ARG A 343 -9.54 8.69 19.92
CA ARG A 343 -9.23 10.11 19.81
C ARG A 343 -10.19 10.83 18.88
N LEU A 344 -10.92 11.81 19.42
CA LEU A 344 -11.88 12.62 18.67
C LEU A 344 -11.21 13.92 18.21
N VAL A 345 -11.38 14.27 16.94
CA VAL A 345 -11.01 15.57 16.38
C VAL A 345 -12.24 16.33 15.91
N ALA A 346 -12.27 17.62 16.16
CA ALA A 346 -13.24 18.56 15.63
C ALA A 346 -12.50 19.78 15.07
N TYR A 347 -12.84 20.18 13.85
CA TYR A 347 -12.25 21.34 13.18
C TYR A 347 -13.32 22.14 12.46
N ALA A 348 -13.51 23.40 12.81
CA ALA A 348 -14.54 24.24 12.22
C ALA A 348 -14.08 25.68 12.08
N GLY A 349 -14.61 26.39 11.09
CA GLY A 349 -14.24 27.77 10.85
C GLY A 349 -14.94 28.39 9.64
N GLY A 350 -14.58 29.64 9.39
CA GLY A 350 -15.09 30.43 8.29
C GLY A 350 -14.04 31.40 7.79
N ARG A 351 -13.98 31.60 6.47
CA ARG A 351 -13.09 32.58 5.83
C ARG A 351 -13.89 33.46 4.88
N PHE A 352 -13.84 34.76 5.09
CA PHE A 352 -14.37 35.77 4.19
C PHE A 352 -13.26 36.35 3.33
N LYS A 353 -13.46 36.39 2.01
CA LYS A 353 -12.50 36.92 1.02
C LYS A 353 -13.19 37.93 0.12
N SER A 354 -12.55 39.09 -0.04
CA SER A 354 -12.92 40.16 -0.97
C SER A 354 -11.66 40.69 -1.66
N LYS A 355 -11.80 41.68 -2.56
CA LYS A 355 -10.66 42.32 -3.24
C LYS A 355 -9.60 42.89 -2.29
N LYS A 356 -10.01 43.47 -1.15
CA LYS A 356 -9.09 44.15 -0.20
C LYS A 356 -8.91 43.44 1.13
N LEU A 357 -9.84 42.59 1.54
CA LEU A 357 -9.84 41.95 2.85
C LEU A 357 -10.02 40.45 2.72
N ASN A 358 -9.16 39.69 3.38
CA ASN A 358 -9.30 38.27 3.63
C ASN A 358 -9.21 38.06 5.14
N ILE A 359 -10.24 37.49 5.78
CA ILE A 359 -10.25 37.24 7.22
C ILE A 359 -10.81 35.85 7.50
N GLY A 360 -10.19 35.11 8.40
CA GLY A 360 -10.54 33.77 8.80
C GLY A 360 -10.64 33.62 10.32
N VAL A 361 -11.56 32.77 10.76
CA VAL A 361 -11.66 32.29 12.13
C VAL A 361 -11.74 30.77 12.07
N SER A 362 -10.99 30.07 12.91
CA SER A 362 -11.02 28.62 12.98
C SER A 362 -10.76 28.10 14.39
N VAL A 363 -11.40 27.00 14.75
CA VAL A 363 -11.21 26.26 16.00
C VAL A 363 -10.88 24.82 15.66
N TYR A 364 -9.86 24.29 16.33
CA TYR A 364 -9.42 22.90 16.30
C TYR A 364 -9.50 22.33 17.71
N SER A 365 -9.97 21.11 17.86
CA SER A 365 -9.98 20.37 19.12
C SER A 365 -9.67 18.91 18.84
N GLU A 366 -8.71 18.35 19.55
CA GLU A 366 -8.32 16.95 19.52
C GLU A 366 -8.26 16.45 20.95
N ASN A 367 -9.02 15.40 21.29
CA ASN A 367 -9.18 14.96 22.67
C ASN A 367 -9.31 13.44 22.75
N ASP A 368 -8.52 12.82 23.63
CA ASP A 368 -8.60 11.41 23.95
C ASP A 368 -9.82 11.11 24.84
N ALA A 369 -10.54 10.05 24.50
CA ALA A 369 -11.62 9.53 25.33
C ALA A 369 -11.03 8.68 26.46
N LYS A 370 -10.75 9.31 27.62
CA LYS A 370 -10.16 8.64 28.79
C LYS A 370 -10.90 7.39 29.30
N ASN A 371 -12.19 7.26 29.00
CA ASN A 371 -13.04 6.12 29.37
C ASN A 371 -13.19 5.07 28.24
N GLN A 372 -12.46 5.21 27.13
CA GLN A 372 -12.47 4.28 25.99
C GLN A 372 -11.04 3.94 25.55
N PRO A 373 -10.24 3.28 26.41
CA PRO A 373 -8.98 2.70 25.99
C PRO A 373 -9.20 1.65 24.90
N LEU A 374 -8.23 1.52 24.00
CA LEU A 374 -8.28 0.61 22.86
C LEU A 374 -7.19 -0.46 22.99
N GLN A 375 -5.91 -0.09 22.87
CA GLN A 375 -4.78 -1.04 23.01
C GLN A 375 -4.32 -1.23 24.45
N GLN A 376 -4.46 -0.21 25.31
CA GLN A 376 -3.99 -0.23 26.70
C GLN A 376 -5.16 -0.42 27.67
N ASN A 377 -5.43 -1.66 28.09
CA ASN A 377 -6.42 -1.91 29.15
C ASN A 377 -5.82 -1.55 30.51
N LEU A 378 -6.31 -0.47 31.09
CA LEU A 378 -5.86 0.06 32.38
C LEU A 378 -6.63 -0.56 33.56
N SER A 379 -5.91 -1.06 34.56
CA SER A 379 -6.47 -1.40 35.87
C SER A 379 -6.72 -0.15 36.73
N GLU A 380 -7.51 -0.27 37.81
CA GLU A 380 -7.69 0.83 38.77
C GLU A 380 -6.35 1.31 39.38
N THR A 381 -5.43 0.38 39.63
CA THR A 381 -4.09 0.71 40.14
C THR A 381 -3.27 1.49 39.11
N GLN A 382 -3.34 1.12 37.83
CA GLN A 382 -2.65 1.84 36.75
C GLN A 382 -3.26 3.22 36.48
N VAL A 383 -4.59 3.37 36.60
CA VAL A 383 -5.24 4.69 36.56
C VAL A 383 -4.77 5.57 37.72
N GLN A 384 -4.59 5.00 38.92
CA GLN A 384 -4.06 5.76 40.05
C GLN A 384 -2.59 6.17 39.83
N ILE A 385 -1.77 5.33 39.20
CA ILE A 385 -0.40 5.69 38.79
C ILE A 385 -0.45 6.90 37.85
N LEU A 386 -1.26 6.85 36.79
CA LEU A 386 -1.44 7.96 35.86
C LEU A 386 -1.96 9.23 36.56
N SER A 387 -2.94 9.11 37.46
CA SER A 387 -3.48 10.25 38.21
C SER A 387 -2.46 10.90 39.15
N ASN A 388 -1.52 10.12 39.69
CA ASN A 388 -0.49 10.62 40.61
C ASN A 388 0.75 11.16 39.87
N ALA A 389 0.94 10.78 38.60
CA ALA A 389 2.11 11.15 37.80
C ALA A 389 2.11 12.60 37.31
N GLY A 390 0.96 13.30 37.30
CA GLY A 390 0.88 14.63 36.67
C GLY A 390 1.21 14.55 35.18
N ASP A 391 2.02 15.49 34.69
CA ASP A 391 2.51 15.46 33.31
C ASP A 391 3.81 14.64 33.13
N ASP A 392 4.36 14.04 34.20
CA ASP A 392 5.66 13.36 34.17
C ASP A 392 5.56 11.90 33.69
N SER A 393 6.00 11.65 32.45
CA SER A 393 5.98 10.33 31.84
C SER A 393 6.89 9.31 32.54
N THR A 394 7.93 9.74 33.26
CA THR A 394 8.85 8.83 33.97
C THR A 394 8.18 8.14 35.15
N LEU A 395 7.12 8.75 35.69
CA LEU A 395 6.30 8.19 36.77
C LEU A 395 5.15 7.31 36.24
N MET A 396 4.93 7.26 34.92
CA MET A 396 3.86 6.50 34.27
C MET A 396 4.30 5.07 33.93
N ALA A 397 4.92 4.36 34.86
CA ALA A 397 5.33 2.96 34.67
C ALA A 397 4.56 2.02 35.61
N SER A 398 4.22 0.82 35.12
CA SER A 398 3.54 -0.23 35.90
C SER A 398 4.31 -1.55 35.80
N PRO A 399 4.26 -2.40 36.84
CA PRO A 399 4.61 -3.81 36.71
C PRO A 399 3.82 -4.47 35.56
N SER A 400 4.45 -5.38 34.81
CA SER A 400 3.91 -5.96 33.58
C SER A 400 3.25 -7.33 33.76
N GLU A 401 3.31 -7.91 34.95
CA GLU A 401 2.86 -9.27 35.20
C GLU A 401 1.33 -9.43 35.18
N VAL A 402 0.89 -10.50 34.52
CA VAL A 402 -0.51 -10.93 34.51
C VAL A 402 -0.53 -12.43 34.75
N GLU A 403 -1.23 -12.86 35.81
CA GLU A 403 -1.43 -14.29 36.07
C GLU A 403 -2.19 -14.93 34.89
N GLU A 404 -1.67 -16.04 34.38
CA GLU A 404 -2.24 -16.73 33.22
C GLU A 404 -2.13 -18.24 33.40
N ALA A 405 -3.12 -18.99 32.91
CA ALA A 405 -3.04 -20.44 32.88
C ALA A 405 -1.95 -20.91 31.90
N GLN A 406 -1.46 -22.13 32.10
CA GLN A 406 -0.49 -22.75 31.20
C GLN A 406 -1.00 -22.74 29.75
N ASN A 407 -0.11 -22.35 28.84
CA ASN A 407 -0.41 -22.21 27.42
C ASN A 407 0.85 -22.53 26.60
N ASP A 408 0.77 -23.59 25.79
CA ASP A 408 1.89 -24.06 24.96
C ASP A 408 2.31 -23.04 23.88
N ASN A 409 1.42 -22.11 23.52
CA ASN A 409 1.67 -21.05 22.54
C ASN A 409 2.30 -19.79 23.16
N ARG A 410 2.75 -19.81 24.43
CA ARG A 410 3.30 -18.64 25.13
C ARG A 410 4.45 -19.00 26.06
N ILE A 411 5.38 -18.05 26.21
CA ILE A 411 6.43 -18.11 27.23
C ILE A 411 5.87 -17.53 28.53
N LEU A 412 5.85 -18.35 29.59
CA LEU A 412 5.33 -18.01 30.90
C LEU A 412 6.44 -18.12 31.96
N TYR A 413 6.25 -17.40 33.06
CA TYR A 413 7.20 -17.30 34.16
C TYR A 413 6.51 -17.64 35.48
N LYS A 414 7.22 -18.23 36.42
CA LYS A 414 6.81 -18.30 37.82
C LYS A 414 7.54 -17.25 38.63
N LYS A 415 6.97 -16.87 39.78
CA LYS A 415 7.67 -16.02 40.76
C LYS A 415 8.53 -16.89 41.67
N GLU A 416 9.79 -16.54 41.82
CA GLU A 416 10.75 -17.21 42.70
C GLU A 416 11.56 -16.16 43.47
N LEU A 417 11.91 -16.45 44.72
CA LEU A 417 12.72 -15.55 45.53
C LEU A 417 14.21 -15.87 45.35
N ILE A 418 14.94 -15.02 44.64
CA ILE A 418 16.39 -15.17 44.39
C ILE A 418 17.12 -14.06 45.16
N ASP A 419 18.01 -14.43 46.08
CA ASP A 419 18.77 -13.49 46.93
C ASP A 419 17.92 -12.44 47.68
N GLY A 420 16.67 -12.80 48.03
CA GLY A 420 15.73 -11.91 48.73
C GLY A 420 14.92 -10.98 47.83
N VAL A 421 15.09 -11.07 46.50
CA VAL A 421 14.32 -10.34 45.49
C VAL A 421 13.34 -11.29 44.80
N GLU A 422 12.10 -10.86 44.61
CA GLU A 422 11.12 -11.60 43.81
C GLU A 422 11.47 -11.47 42.32
N ALA A 423 11.83 -12.58 41.69
CA ALA A 423 12.23 -12.65 40.29
C ALA A 423 11.33 -13.59 39.49
N PHE A 424 11.21 -13.34 38.19
CA PHE A 424 10.45 -14.14 37.25
C PHE A 424 11.37 -15.17 36.59
N VAL A 425 11.08 -16.46 36.79
CA VAL A 425 11.85 -17.58 36.24
C VAL A 425 10.97 -18.34 35.26
N PHE A 426 11.48 -18.64 34.06
CA PHE A 426 10.72 -19.37 33.04
C PHE A 426 10.15 -20.70 33.58
N SER A 427 8.88 -20.98 33.29
CA SER A 427 8.24 -22.27 33.61
C SER A 427 7.09 -22.60 32.65
N ASN A 428 6.95 -23.89 32.34
CA ASN A 428 5.84 -24.47 31.58
C ASN A 428 5.01 -25.47 32.39
N ASN A 429 5.19 -25.54 33.72
CA ASN A 429 4.50 -26.51 34.57
C ASN A 429 3.05 -26.06 34.85
N PRO A 430 2.02 -26.83 34.44
CA PRO A 430 0.62 -26.47 34.68
C PRO A 430 0.21 -26.49 36.17
N ASP A 431 1.01 -27.12 37.04
CA ASP A 431 0.76 -27.16 38.49
C ASP A 431 1.31 -25.93 39.23
N GLU A 432 2.08 -25.07 38.57
CA GLU A 432 2.63 -23.83 39.14
C GLU A 432 1.74 -22.61 38.83
N THR A 433 1.81 -21.56 39.66
CA THR A 433 1.19 -20.27 39.34
C THR A 433 2.06 -19.54 38.32
N LEU A 434 1.55 -19.43 37.09
CA LEU A 434 2.27 -18.86 35.95
C LEU A 434 1.81 -17.43 35.67
N TYR A 435 2.75 -16.64 35.16
CA TYR A 435 2.59 -15.24 34.82
C TYR A 435 3.07 -14.99 33.40
N ARG A 436 2.29 -14.25 32.64
CA ARG A 436 2.75 -13.59 31.42
C ARG A 436 3.43 -12.29 31.83
N VAL A 437 4.70 -12.14 31.47
CA VAL A 437 5.53 -10.97 31.83
C VAL A 437 6.08 -10.35 30.56
N THR A 438 5.99 -9.02 30.46
CA THR A 438 6.61 -8.26 29.36
C THR A 438 7.85 -7.55 29.88
N PHE A 439 8.98 -7.79 29.22
CA PHE A 439 10.26 -7.20 29.57
C PHE A 439 10.57 -6.03 28.62
N SER A 440 10.63 -4.82 29.18
CA SER A 440 11.02 -3.61 28.46
C SER A 440 12.53 -3.41 28.55
N GLN A 441 13.18 -3.01 27.46
CA GLN A 441 14.60 -2.65 27.47
C GLN A 441 14.76 -1.30 28.15
N VAL A 442 15.49 -1.27 29.26
CA VAL A 442 15.72 -0.05 30.07
C VAL A 442 17.13 0.52 29.89
N GLY A 443 17.99 -0.17 29.15
CA GLY A 443 19.37 0.27 28.87
C GLY A 443 20.41 -0.60 29.59
N ALA A 444 21.68 -0.47 29.18
CA ALA A 444 22.74 -1.32 29.68
C ALA A 444 22.98 -1.14 31.19
N ASN A 445 22.92 -2.24 31.96
CA ASN A 445 23.02 -2.25 33.43
C ASN A 445 21.98 -1.37 34.15
N GLN A 446 20.83 -1.13 33.52
CA GLN A 446 19.71 -0.39 34.13
C GLN A 446 18.53 -1.30 34.47
N GLY A 447 18.58 -2.58 34.08
CA GLY A 447 17.56 -3.57 34.36
C GLY A 447 18.10 -4.75 35.16
N ASP A 448 17.21 -5.70 35.43
CA ASP A 448 17.52 -6.86 36.27
C ASP A 448 17.65 -8.17 35.46
N TYR A 449 17.28 -8.14 34.17
CA TYR A 449 17.19 -9.32 33.30
C TYR A 449 18.06 -9.21 32.05
N VAL A 450 18.53 -10.36 31.57
CA VAL A 450 19.24 -10.54 30.30
C VAL A 450 18.49 -11.52 29.40
N LEU A 451 18.74 -11.45 28.09
CA LEU A 451 18.13 -12.35 27.12
C LEU A 451 18.84 -13.71 27.15
N GLN A 452 18.11 -14.80 27.42
CA GLN A 452 18.65 -16.15 27.57
C GLN A 452 18.52 -16.99 26.28
N SER A 453 17.34 -17.00 25.64
CA SER A 453 17.07 -17.82 24.44
C SER A 453 16.17 -17.09 23.43
N THR A 454 16.47 -17.29 22.15
CA THR A 454 15.74 -16.75 20.98
C THR A 454 15.21 -17.84 20.04
N ASN A 455 15.42 -19.12 20.35
CA ASN A 455 15.05 -20.23 19.46
C ASN A 455 13.60 -20.70 19.65
N ALA A 456 12.96 -20.29 20.74
CA ALA A 456 11.55 -20.55 21.00
C ALA A 456 10.65 -19.55 20.25
N ILE A 457 9.34 -19.77 20.27
CA ILE A 457 8.35 -18.82 19.72
C ILE A 457 8.40 -17.41 20.34
N ASN A 458 9.05 -17.19 21.49
CA ASN A 458 9.30 -15.86 22.02
C ASN A 458 10.60 -15.84 22.84
N ASN A 459 11.14 -14.65 23.08
CA ASN A 459 12.33 -14.41 23.87
C ASN A 459 12.15 -14.87 25.32
N ILE A 460 13.10 -15.66 25.81
CA ILE A 460 13.17 -16.07 27.22
C ILE A 460 14.19 -15.18 27.93
N TYR A 461 13.78 -14.58 29.04
CA TYR A 461 14.63 -13.70 29.85
C TYR A 461 15.05 -14.41 31.13
N GLU A 462 16.30 -14.19 31.53
CA GLU A 462 16.87 -14.73 32.76
C GLU A 462 17.24 -13.58 33.71
N TYR A 463 16.94 -13.77 34.99
CA TYR A 463 17.31 -12.81 36.02
C TYR A 463 18.83 -12.83 36.23
N ALA A 464 19.47 -11.67 35.98
CA ALA A 464 20.92 -11.50 36.10
C ALA A 464 21.34 -10.87 37.44
N GLY A 465 20.39 -10.28 38.18
CA GLY A 465 20.64 -9.53 39.41
C GLY A 465 20.26 -8.06 39.29
N VAL A 466 20.03 -7.40 40.44
CA VAL A 466 19.59 -5.99 40.49
C VAL A 466 20.58 -5.07 39.75
N LEU A 467 20.11 -4.36 38.73
CA LEU A 467 20.90 -3.46 37.87
C LEU A 467 22.10 -4.13 37.16
N GLN A 468 22.01 -5.44 36.88
CA GLN A 468 23.05 -6.20 36.16
C GLN A 468 22.61 -6.65 34.76
N GLY A 469 21.37 -6.35 34.38
CA GLY A 469 20.77 -6.66 33.10
C GLY A 469 20.42 -5.42 32.28
N ASN A 470 19.76 -5.68 31.14
CA ASN A 470 19.35 -4.65 30.18
C ASN A 470 17.83 -4.45 30.13
N TYR A 471 17.08 -5.33 30.82
CA TYR A 471 15.63 -5.43 30.73
C TYR A 471 14.98 -5.42 32.12
N ALA A 472 13.77 -4.86 32.22
CA ALA A 472 12.97 -4.83 33.44
C ALA A 472 11.51 -5.27 33.16
N PRO A 473 10.83 -5.94 34.11
CA PRO A 473 9.46 -6.42 33.96
C PRO A 473 8.42 -5.30 34.16
N ILE A 474 8.56 -4.21 33.40
CA ILE A 474 7.70 -3.02 33.47
C ILE A 474 7.11 -2.69 32.11
N ILE A 475 5.92 -2.07 32.12
CA ILE A 475 5.27 -1.48 30.95
C ILE A 475 5.13 0.02 31.14
N GLN A 476 5.36 0.78 30.07
CA GLN A 476 5.08 2.21 30.04
C GLN A 476 3.57 2.43 29.85
N LEU A 477 2.95 3.20 30.73
CA LEU A 477 1.56 3.61 30.63
C LEU A 477 1.48 4.94 29.86
N ILE A 478 0.46 5.06 29.01
CA ILE A 478 0.23 6.27 28.23
C ILE A 478 -1.01 6.99 28.75
N ALA A 479 -0.86 8.26 29.11
CA ALA A 479 -1.97 9.10 29.57
C ALA A 479 -2.82 9.62 28.38
N PRO A 480 -4.14 9.79 28.56
CA PRO A 480 -4.99 10.41 27.55
C PRO A 480 -4.76 11.92 27.52
N THR A 481 -4.64 12.50 26.32
CA THR A 481 -4.24 13.91 26.09
C THR A 481 -5.35 14.76 25.45
N LYS A 482 -5.21 16.09 25.51
CA LYS A 482 -6.10 17.07 24.87
C LYS A 482 -5.33 18.25 24.29
N LEU A 483 -5.62 18.62 23.03
CA LEU A 483 -5.12 19.82 22.37
C LEU A 483 -6.28 20.60 21.72
N GLN A 484 -6.42 21.88 22.05
CA GLN A 484 -7.39 22.78 21.44
C GLN A 484 -6.69 24.05 20.98
N ILE A 485 -7.06 24.57 19.80
CA ILE A 485 -6.53 25.82 19.26
C ILE A 485 -7.67 26.65 18.67
N ALA A 486 -7.72 27.93 18.99
CA ALA A 486 -8.57 28.92 18.32
C ALA A 486 -7.70 29.97 17.63
N VAL A 487 -7.98 30.26 16.36
CA VAL A 487 -7.21 31.21 15.55
C VAL A 487 -8.14 32.23 14.90
N VAL A 488 -7.71 33.49 14.91
CA VAL A 488 -8.26 34.57 14.10
C VAL A 488 -7.12 35.14 13.25
N ASN A 489 -7.27 35.14 11.94
CA ASN A 489 -6.24 35.64 11.04
C ASN A 489 -6.78 36.41 9.85
N GLY A 490 -5.96 37.25 9.23
CA GLY A 490 -6.40 37.98 8.05
C GLY A 490 -5.28 38.70 7.32
N ASN A 491 -5.56 39.07 6.08
CA ASN A 491 -4.74 39.94 5.26
C ASN A 491 -5.58 41.10 4.71
N TYR A 492 -5.10 42.32 4.91
CA TYR A 492 -5.72 43.55 4.45
C TYR A 492 -4.80 44.27 3.46
N ASN A 493 -5.29 44.52 2.25
CA ASN A 493 -4.59 45.21 1.17
C ASN A 493 -5.22 46.60 0.96
N PRO A 494 -4.83 47.64 1.73
CA PRO A 494 -5.41 48.98 1.63
C PRO A 494 -5.16 49.63 0.26
N SER A 495 -4.02 49.31 -0.37
CA SER A 495 -3.60 49.75 -1.70
C SER A 495 -2.95 48.60 -2.46
N GLU A 496 -2.71 48.77 -3.77
CA GLU A 496 -1.96 47.76 -4.54
C GLU A 496 -0.46 47.65 -4.18
N LYS A 497 0.05 48.55 -3.32
CA LYS A 497 1.45 48.57 -2.89
C LYS A 497 1.63 48.11 -1.44
N THR A 498 0.55 47.86 -0.69
CA THR A 498 0.62 47.63 0.75
C THR A 498 -0.22 46.41 1.13
N SER A 499 0.36 45.49 1.90
CA SER A 499 -0.30 44.31 2.47
C SER A 499 -0.03 44.25 3.97
N VAL A 500 -1.07 44.03 4.77
CA VAL A 500 -1.00 43.88 6.23
C VAL A 500 -1.65 42.56 6.62
N GLY A 501 -0.83 41.59 7.03
CA GLY A 501 -1.27 40.32 7.60
C GLY A 501 -1.25 40.37 9.13
N PHE A 502 -2.24 39.76 9.78
CA PHE A 502 -2.24 39.56 11.22
C PHE A 502 -2.78 38.16 11.55
N GLU A 503 -2.32 37.61 12.67
CA GLU A 503 -2.84 36.35 13.19
C GLU A 503 -2.73 36.34 14.72
N VAL A 504 -3.78 35.85 15.39
CA VAL A 504 -3.83 35.70 16.84
C VAL A 504 -4.37 34.30 17.13
N ALA A 505 -3.71 33.58 18.02
CA ALA A 505 -4.07 32.22 18.39
C ALA A 505 -4.03 32.01 19.90
N GLY A 506 -4.92 31.17 20.41
CA GLY A 506 -4.89 30.65 21.77
C GLY A 506 -4.94 29.13 21.74
N SER A 507 -4.20 28.47 22.64
CA SER A 507 -4.18 27.01 22.74
C SER A 507 -4.47 26.55 24.17
N LYS A 508 -5.01 25.34 24.29
CA LYS A 508 -5.11 24.58 25.53
C LYS A 508 -4.55 23.18 25.29
N ASN A 509 -3.47 22.82 25.95
CA ASN A 509 -2.79 21.54 25.81
C ASN A 509 -2.61 20.88 27.18
N ASP A 510 -3.22 19.71 27.37
CA ASP A 510 -3.28 18.97 28.62
C ASP A 510 -2.77 17.55 28.34
N LEU A 511 -1.67 17.18 29.00
CA LEU A 511 -0.92 15.94 28.73
C LEU A 511 -1.46 14.74 29.52
N ASN A 512 -2.36 14.96 30.49
CA ASN A 512 -2.90 13.89 31.30
C ASN A 512 -4.31 14.18 31.85
N LEU A 513 -5.33 13.70 31.13
CA LEU A 513 -6.74 13.86 31.51
C LEU A 513 -7.19 13.07 32.75
N PHE A 514 -6.30 12.27 33.36
CA PHE A 514 -6.53 11.61 34.64
C PHE A 514 -6.01 12.41 35.84
N SER A 515 -5.08 13.33 35.64
CA SER A 515 -4.50 14.14 36.71
C SER A 515 -5.08 15.55 36.70
N SER A 516 -5.06 16.20 37.86
CA SER A 516 -5.26 17.65 37.99
C SER A 516 -3.99 18.35 38.48
N LEU A 517 -2.90 17.59 38.66
CA LEU A 517 -1.58 18.15 38.92
C LEU A 517 -1.09 18.83 37.64
N ASP A 518 -0.34 19.92 37.79
CA ASP A 518 0.30 20.68 36.69
C ASP A 518 -0.61 21.44 35.71
N ASP A 519 -1.94 21.34 35.82
CA ASP A 519 -2.94 22.01 34.95
C ASP A 519 -2.79 23.54 34.73
N ALA A 520 -2.01 24.22 35.57
CA ALA A 520 -1.72 25.66 35.46
C ALA A 520 -0.87 26.01 34.21
N ASN A 521 -0.21 25.03 33.58
CA ASN A 521 0.60 25.21 32.38
C ASN A 521 -0.19 24.97 31.07
N ASN A 522 -1.48 24.60 31.13
CA ASN A 522 -2.21 24.11 29.96
C ASN A 522 -2.57 25.18 28.91
N ASP A 523 -2.79 26.42 29.33
CA ASP A 523 -3.30 27.50 28.46
C ASP A 523 -2.15 28.38 27.92
N GLY A 524 -2.18 28.72 26.63
CA GLY A 524 -1.17 29.55 25.96
C GLY A 524 -1.71 30.44 24.84
N PHE A 525 -0.91 31.43 24.42
CA PHE A 525 -1.28 32.44 23.43
C PHE A 525 -0.14 32.77 22.44
N ALA A 526 -0.48 33.08 21.19
CA ALA A 526 0.46 33.54 20.18
C ALA A 526 -0.13 34.65 19.31
N GLY A 527 0.73 35.52 18.77
CA GLY A 527 0.35 36.63 17.91
C GLY A 527 1.39 36.89 16.82
N LYS A 528 0.95 37.30 15.63
CA LYS A 528 1.79 37.62 14.47
C LYS A 528 1.27 38.83 13.73
N LEU A 529 2.19 39.69 13.28
CA LEU A 529 1.91 40.85 12.44
C LEU A 529 2.93 40.92 11.30
N LYS A 530 2.43 41.02 10.07
CA LYS A 530 3.23 41.09 8.84
C LYS A 530 2.84 42.33 8.03
N LEU A 531 3.81 43.17 7.73
CA LEU A 531 3.68 44.35 6.88
C LEU A 531 4.55 44.18 5.64
N SER A 532 4.00 44.41 4.45
CA SER A 532 4.77 44.48 3.22
C SER A 532 4.39 45.71 2.39
N GLN A 533 5.41 46.43 1.92
CA GLN A 533 5.27 47.65 1.14
C GLN A 533 6.13 47.59 -0.13
N ALA A 534 5.50 47.75 -1.29
CA ALA A 534 6.19 47.93 -2.56
C ALA A 534 6.72 49.37 -2.67
N LEU A 535 8.04 49.52 -2.73
CA LEU A 535 8.74 50.80 -2.88
C LEU A 535 8.84 51.20 -4.35
N ILE A 536 9.15 50.23 -5.22
CA ILE A 536 9.22 50.39 -6.67
C ILE A 536 8.24 49.41 -7.29
N LYS A 537 7.20 49.96 -7.92
CA LYS A 537 6.17 49.23 -8.69
C LYS A 537 5.80 50.14 -9.87
N ASN A 538 6.69 50.23 -10.85
CA ASN A 538 6.50 50.97 -12.12
C ASN A 538 6.54 49.95 -13.28
N ASP A 539 6.24 50.37 -14.51
CA ASP A 539 6.37 49.58 -15.77
C ASP A 539 7.78 48.95 -16.01
N SER A 540 8.75 49.19 -15.12
CA SER A 540 10.00 48.43 -15.05
C SER A 540 9.72 47.03 -14.51
N LEU A 541 10.26 46.00 -15.16
CA LEU A 541 10.15 44.61 -14.73
C LEU A 541 10.73 44.33 -13.32
N TRP A 542 11.47 45.27 -12.71
CA TRP A 542 11.99 45.15 -11.34
C TRP A 542 11.03 45.71 -10.28
N ASN A 543 10.65 44.86 -9.33
CA ASN A 543 9.83 45.22 -8.17
C ASN A 543 10.67 45.11 -6.89
N LEU A 544 10.71 46.18 -6.09
CA LEU A 544 11.38 46.21 -4.79
C LEU A 544 10.35 46.34 -3.68
N ASN A 545 10.30 45.35 -2.80
CA ASN A 545 9.43 45.31 -1.63
C ASN A 545 10.26 45.39 -0.35
N VAL A 546 9.82 46.19 0.62
CA VAL A 546 10.28 46.11 2.00
C VAL A 546 9.22 45.37 2.82
N PHE A 547 9.65 44.57 3.79
CA PHE A 547 8.72 43.87 4.67
C PHE A 547 9.24 43.82 6.11
N ALA A 548 8.30 43.71 7.05
CA ALA A 548 8.54 43.43 8.46
C ALA A 548 7.52 42.37 8.90
N ASP A 549 7.97 41.36 9.65
CA ASP A 549 7.19 40.21 10.07
C ASP A 549 7.61 39.88 11.51
N GLY A 550 6.70 40.00 12.47
CA GLY A 550 6.97 39.75 13.87
C GLY A 550 5.97 38.79 14.46
N ASP A 551 6.44 37.77 15.17
CA ASP A 551 5.62 36.87 15.97
C ASP A 551 6.10 36.77 17.42
N PHE A 552 5.13 36.51 18.29
CA PHE A 552 5.28 36.27 19.71
C PHE A 552 4.52 34.98 20.06
N ILE A 553 5.18 34.08 20.78
CA ILE A 553 4.63 32.81 21.22
C ILE A 553 4.87 32.71 22.73
N GLN A 554 3.79 32.67 23.51
CA GLN A 554 3.88 32.44 24.94
C GLN A 554 4.29 30.97 25.20
N LYS A 555 5.05 30.74 26.27
CA LYS A 555 5.75 29.46 26.52
C LYS A 555 4.88 28.20 26.51
N ASN A 556 3.61 28.32 26.92
CA ASN A 556 2.67 27.20 26.97
C ASN A 556 1.85 27.05 25.68
N PHE A 557 2.07 27.91 24.67
CA PHE A 557 1.34 27.82 23.42
C PHE A 557 1.80 26.60 22.61
N LYS A 558 0.84 25.79 22.16
CA LYS A 558 1.10 24.57 21.39
C LYS A 558 0.42 24.62 20.02
N THR A 559 1.14 24.21 18.99
CA THR A 559 0.66 24.05 17.61
C THR A 559 0.28 22.59 17.33
N ILE A 560 -0.51 22.35 16.28
CA ILE A 560 -0.92 20.99 15.85
C ILE A 560 0.26 20.24 15.22
N GLU A 561 0.95 20.89 14.27
CA GLU A 561 2.16 20.40 13.63
C GLU A 561 3.31 21.40 13.84
N ARG A 562 4.52 21.07 13.37
CA ARG A 562 5.71 21.93 13.51
C ARG A 562 5.48 23.28 12.83
N LEU A 563 5.71 24.37 13.58
CA LEU A 563 5.61 25.73 13.08
C LEU A 563 6.76 26.13 12.14
N PHE A 564 7.99 25.78 12.50
CA PHE A 564 9.21 26.20 11.79
C PHE A 564 9.69 25.14 10.80
N ASN A 565 10.80 25.38 10.11
CA ASN A 565 11.43 24.38 9.24
C ASN A 565 12.16 23.30 10.07
N ALA A 566 12.53 22.17 9.45
CA ALA A 566 13.13 21.03 10.15
C ALA A 566 14.47 21.32 10.82
N GLU A 567 15.21 22.28 10.29
CA GLU A 567 16.53 22.69 10.78
C GLU A 567 16.46 23.94 11.66
N PHE A 568 15.27 24.45 12.03
CA PHE A 568 15.12 25.73 12.72
C PHE A 568 15.96 25.82 14.00
N ASN A 569 15.88 24.80 14.87
CA ASN A 569 16.65 24.80 16.11
C ASN A 569 18.15 24.85 15.85
N ARG A 570 18.61 24.16 14.81
CA ARG A 570 20.01 24.18 14.40
C ARG A 570 20.41 25.51 13.81
N ASP A 571 19.55 26.11 12.97
CA ASP A 571 19.80 27.41 12.36
C ASP A 571 19.91 28.56 13.37
N TRP A 572 19.49 28.32 14.61
CA TRP A 572 19.56 29.23 15.74
C TRP A 572 20.45 28.72 16.90
N ASN A 573 21.06 27.53 16.79
CA ASN A 573 21.78 26.87 17.89
C ASN A 573 20.97 26.79 19.20
N LEU A 574 19.68 26.45 19.12
CA LEU A 574 18.79 26.31 20.28
C LEU A 574 18.94 24.99 21.04
N ASN A 575 19.84 24.10 20.59
CA ASN A 575 19.97 22.78 21.16
C ASN A 575 21.04 22.75 22.26
N ASP A 576 20.60 22.37 23.46
CA ASP A 576 21.40 21.57 24.39
C ASP A 576 21.09 20.09 24.12
N ASP A 577 22.06 19.24 24.47
CA ASP A 577 22.34 17.85 24.10
C ASP A 577 21.24 16.90 23.54
N ASN A 578 21.68 15.91 22.76
CA ASN A 578 20.95 14.85 22.04
C ASN A 578 20.05 13.91 22.89
N SER A 579 19.35 14.40 23.92
CA SER A 579 18.35 13.63 24.63
C SER A 579 16.98 13.86 23.99
N THR A 580 16.30 12.77 23.65
CA THR A 580 14.91 12.75 23.21
C THR A 580 13.92 13.24 24.29
N ASN A 581 14.40 13.60 25.49
CA ASN A 581 13.61 13.88 26.69
C ASN A 581 14.21 15.00 27.58
N LEU A 582 14.50 16.19 27.04
CA LEU A 582 14.67 17.38 27.89
C LEU A 582 13.84 18.55 27.34
N ASN A 583 12.70 18.77 27.97
CA ASN A 583 11.93 20.01 27.88
C ASN A 583 12.77 21.15 28.46
N ILE A 584 13.64 21.76 27.65
CA ILE A 584 14.24 23.03 28.01
C ILE A 584 13.16 24.10 27.82
N ASP A 585 12.54 24.53 28.92
CA ASP A 585 11.65 25.70 28.91
C ASP A 585 12.53 26.93 28.63
N LEU A 586 12.51 27.38 27.37
CA LEU A 586 13.18 28.62 26.96
C LEU A 586 12.31 29.85 27.29
N GLY A 587 11.07 29.67 27.76
CA GLY A 587 10.13 30.73 28.03
C GLY A 587 9.45 31.28 26.77
N ASN A 588 8.98 32.53 26.84
CA ASN A 588 8.25 33.17 25.74
C ASN A 588 9.18 33.48 24.57
N GLN A 589 8.77 33.13 23.36
CA GLN A 589 9.53 33.34 22.13
C GLN A 589 9.06 34.62 21.42
N THR A 590 10.00 35.40 20.90
CA THR A 590 9.75 36.50 19.95
C THR A 590 10.65 36.34 18.75
N LEU A 591 10.09 36.27 17.54
CA LEU A 591 10.83 36.26 16.28
C LEU A 591 10.44 37.49 15.47
N PHE A 592 11.42 38.32 15.13
CA PHE A 592 11.24 39.50 14.30
C PHE A 592 12.12 39.42 13.05
N THR A 593 11.51 39.49 11.88
CA THR A 593 12.17 39.47 10.57
C THR A 593 11.86 40.75 9.81
N SER A 594 12.88 41.39 9.24
CA SER A 594 12.70 42.57 8.39
C SER A 594 13.69 42.54 7.23
N GLY A 595 13.30 43.03 6.06
CA GLY A 595 14.15 42.87 4.89
C GLY A 595 13.67 43.53 3.59
N PHE A 596 14.46 43.29 2.56
CA PHE A 596 14.22 43.74 1.19
C PHE A 596 14.09 42.53 0.28
N ASN A 597 13.09 42.55 -0.59
CA ASN A 597 12.88 41.55 -1.63
C ASN A 597 12.82 42.25 -3.00
N LEU A 598 13.82 41.98 -3.83
CA LEU A 598 13.93 42.46 -5.19
C LEU A 598 13.53 41.32 -6.14
N ASN A 599 12.52 41.53 -6.99
CA ASN A 599 12.01 40.53 -7.91
C ASN A 599 11.99 41.06 -9.36
N HIS A 600 12.28 40.19 -10.32
CA HIS A 600 12.07 40.42 -11.74
C HIS A 600 11.52 39.16 -12.40
N PRO A 601 10.38 39.23 -13.14
CA PRO A 601 9.72 38.05 -13.71
C PRO A 601 10.66 37.12 -14.50
N GLU A 602 11.55 37.69 -15.32
CA GLU A 602 12.49 36.90 -16.14
C GLU A 602 13.88 36.68 -15.52
N LYS A 603 14.34 37.55 -14.62
CA LYS A 603 15.73 37.54 -14.11
C LYS A 603 15.86 36.92 -12.73
N GLY A 604 14.75 36.63 -12.05
CA GLY A 604 14.73 35.99 -10.74
C GLY A 604 14.60 36.99 -9.58
N ASN A 605 15.06 36.59 -8.40
CA ASN A 605 14.85 37.33 -7.15
C ASN A 605 16.10 37.37 -6.26
N ALA A 606 16.20 38.41 -5.43
CA ALA A 606 17.21 38.56 -4.40
C ALA A 606 16.56 39.10 -3.13
N THR A 607 16.79 38.44 -2.00
CA THR A 607 16.20 38.76 -0.71
C THR A 607 17.30 38.90 0.35
N TYR A 608 17.25 39.98 1.10
CA TYR A 608 18.04 40.17 2.32
C TYR A 608 17.08 40.26 3.51
N GLN A 609 17.38 39.54 4.57
CA GLN A 609 16.58 39.46 5.79
C GLN A 609 17.49 39.66 7.00
N PHE A 610 17.07 40.54 7.91
CA PHE A 610 17.55 40.60 9.27
C PHE A 610 16.51 39.90 10.14
N GLU A 611 16.95 38.98 10.99
CA GLU A 611 16.12 38.22 11.90
C GLU A 611 16.65 38.36 13.33
N HIS A 612 15.75 38.55 14.28
CA HIS A 612 16.04 38.58 15.70
C HIS A 612 15.16 37.53 16.39
N LEU A 613 15.76 36.60 17.11
CA LEU A 613 15.06 35.60 17.92
C LEU A 613 15.45 35.82 19.38
N GLY A 614 14.45 36.08 20.21
CA GLY A 614 14.61 36.20 21.66
C GLY A 614 13.70 35.21 22.37
N TYR A 615 14.24 34.57 23.40
CA TYR A 615 13.51 33.80 24.40
C TYR A 615 13.60 34.53 25.73
N SER A 616 12.51 34.58 26.51
CA SER A 616 12.45 35.43 27.71
C SER A 616 13.44 35.04 28.81
N GLU A 617 13.92 33.80 28.81
CA GLU A 617 14.79 33.30 29.88
C GLU A 617 16.22 33.08 29.39
N ASN A 618 16.41 32.29 28.33
CA ASN A 618 17.70 31.62 28.13
C ASN A 618 18.33 31.79 26.74
N PHE A 619 17.81 32.64 25.84
CA PHE A 619 18.41 32.81 24.50
C PHE A 619 18.13 34.15 23.83
N ASN A 620 19.14 34.71 23.16
CA ASN A 620 19.04 35.88 22.30
C ASN A 620 19.97 35.72 21.08
N GLY A 621 19.42 35.85 19.87
CA GLY A 621 20.17 35.69 18.63
C GLY A 621 19.78 36.70 17.57
N ASN A 622 20.76 37.14 16.77
CA ASN A 622 20.57 37.95 15.58
C ASN A 622 21.15 37.23 14.38
N ARG A 623 20.36 37.10 13.32
CA ARG A 623 20.72 36.39 12.10
C ARG A 623 20.54 37.27 10.87
N HIS A 624 21.51 37.24 9.98
CA HIS A 624 21.43 37.87 8.67
C HIS A 624 21.32 36.78 7.61
N VAL A 625 20.27 36.83 6.79
CA VAL A 625 20.03 35.86 5.72
C VAL A 625 20.01 36.57 4.37
N PHE A 626 20.82 36.07 3.44
CA PHE A 626 20.83 36.50 2.06
C PHE A 626 20.48 35.30 1.17
N ASN A 627 19.42 35.43 0.37
CA ASN A 627 18.96 34.40 -0.54
C ASN A 627 18.73 35.01 -1.93
N THR A 628 19.32 34.43 -2.96
CA THR A 628 19.21 34.94 -4.32
C THR A 628 19.16 33.81 -5.34
N TYR A 629 18.30 33.97 -6.33
CA TYR A 629 18.21 33.10 -7.50
C TYR A 629 18.08 33.99 -8.73
N LEU A 630 19.15 34.09 -9.52
CA LEU A 630 19.22 34.99 -10.65
C LEU A 630 19.50 34.23 -11.95
N MET A 631 18.70 34.55 -12.98
CA MET A 631 18.90 34.12 -14.36
C MET A 631 19.37 35.31 -15.21
N LEU A 632 20.68 35.47 -15.35
CA LEU A 632 21.31 36.59 -16.08
C LEU A 632 21.91 36.10 -17.39
N LYS A 633 21.07 36.06 -18.45
CA LYS A 633 21.43 35.51 -19.77
C LYS A 633 21.93 34.06 -19.64
N ASN A 634 23.24 33.87 -19.74
CA ASN A 634 23.90 32.57 -19.66
C ASN A 634 24.26 32.16 -18.24
N PHE A 635 24.17 33.06 -17.25
CA PHE A 635 24.47 32.76 -15.86
C PHE A 635 23.21 32.40 -15.09
N ARG A 636 23.25 31.27 -14.39
CA ARG A 636 22.34 30.93 -13.32
C ARG A 636 23.11 31.00 -12.01
N ILE A 637 22.66 31.86 -11.10
CA ILE A 637 23.30 32.08 -9.81
C ILE A 637 22.27 31.74 -8.75
N ALA A 638 22.58 30.79 -7.87
CA ALA A 638 21.81 30.48 -6.68
C ALA A 638 22.72 30.66 -5.48
N SER A 639 22.35 31.49 -4.51
CA SER A 639 23.15 31.71 -3.31
C SER A 639 22.25 31.85 -2.09
N TYR A 640 22.58 31.09 -1.06
CA TYR A 640 22.00 31.16 0.27
C TYR A 640 23.12 31.37 1.28
N SER A 641 23.05 32.41 2.10
CA SER A 641 24.02 32.66 3.17
C SER A 641 23.29 33.10 4.42
N SER A 642 23.62 32.51 5.57
CA SER A 642 23.13 32.88 6.89
C SER A 642 24.29 33.11 7.84
N PHE A 643 24.26 34.20 8.58
CA PHE A 643 25.22 34.50 9.64
C PHE A 643 24.46 34.79 10.94
N LEU A 644 24.62 33.93 11.94
CA LEU A 644 24.04 34.04 13.26
C LEU A 644 25.10 34.47 14.26
N ASN A 645 24.72 35.36 15.15
CA ASN A 645 25.40 35.60 16.42
C ASN A 645 24.36 35.48 17.54
N ALA A 646 24.58 34.58 18.49
CA ALA A 646 23.65 34.30 19.55
C ALA A 646 24.35 34.05 20.89
N SER A 647 23.65 34.35 21.97
CA SER A 647 24.06 34.10 23.35
C SER A 647 22.90 33.43 24.09
N SER A 648 23.19 32.35 24.81
CA SER A 648 22.30 31.72 25.78
C SER A 648 22.81 31.98 27.21
N SER A 649 22.14 31.39 28.21
CA SER A 649 22.60 31.43 29.61
C SER A 649 23.89 30.62 29.83
N THR A 650 24.14 29.60 29.00
CA THR A 650 25.28 28.69 29.11
C THR A 650 26.34 28.91 28.03
N ASN A 651 25.96 29.35 26.83
CA ASN A 651 26.83 29.34 25.65
C ASN A 651 26.78 30.65 24.86
N ASN A 652 27.92 31.07 24.30
CA ASN A 652 27.97 32.04 23.20
C ASN A 652 28.22 31.29 21.90
N SER A 653 27.49 31.64 20.84
CA SER A 653 27.63 30.97 19.55
C SER A 653 27.63 31.91 18.35
N THR A 654 28.39 31.49 17.34
CA THR A 654 28.40 32.11 16.02
C THR A 654 28.23 31.02 14.99
N PHE A 655 27.35 31.25 14.02
CA PHE A 655 27.06 30.25 13.01
C PHE A 655 26.99 30.86 11.61
N LEU A 656 27.99 30.57 10.79
CA LEU A 656 28.01 30.92 9.37
C LEU A 656 27.63 29.70 8.54
N ARG A 657 26.64 29.86 7.67
CA ARG A 657 26.31 28.88 6.61
C ARG A 657 26.26 29.61 5.28
N SER A 658 26.88 29.05 4.25
CA SER A 658 26.82 29.64 2.92
C SER A 658 26.85 28.54 1.87
N SER A 659 25.89 28.55 0.94
CA SER A 659 25.80 27.63 -0.19
C SER A 659 25.58 28.45 -1.46
N ASN A 660 26.58 28.44 -2.34
CA ASN A 660 26.61 29.26 -3.54
C ASN A 660 26.82 28.35 -4.75
N GLN A 661 26.00 28.49 -5.76
CA GLN A 661 26.12 27.79 -7.03
C GLN A 661 26.09 28.82 -8.16
N ILE A 662 27.07 28.72 -9.06
CA ILE A 662 27.13 29.50 -10.28
C ILE A 662 27.23 28.51 -11.43
N THR A 663 26.31 28.61 -12.38
CA THR A 663 26.30 27.81 -13.60
C THR A 663 26.31 28.72 -14.81
N TYR A 664 27.25 28.50 -15.72
CA TYR A 664 27.37 29.21 -16.98
C TYR A 664 26.93 28.30 -18.14
N SER A 665 25.80 28.61 -18.75
CA SER A 665 25.23 27.91 -19.88
C SER A 665 25.84 28.40 -21.20
N MET A 666 26.43 27.47 -21.94
CA MET A 666 26.88 27.63 -23.32
C MET A 666 25.85 26.98 -24.26
N LYS A 667 26.07 27.07 -25.58
CA LYS A 667 25.08 26.60 -26.58
C LYS A 667 24.73 25.11 -26.48
N LYS A 668 25.68 24.26 -26.08
CA LYS A 668 25.51 22.79 -25.95
C LYS A 668 26.21 22.22 -24.71
N SER A 669 26.56 23.06 -23.76
CA SER A 669 27.30 22.65 -22.57
C SER A 669 27.07 23.65 -21.45
N TRP A 670 27.44 23.27 -20.23
CA TRP A 670 27.42 24.15 -19.08
C TRP A 670 28.61 23.84 -18.17
N LEU A 671 29.13 24.88 -17.54
CA LEU A 671 30.14 24.75 -16.49
C LEU A 671 29.53 25.28 -15.21
N GLY A 672 29.68 24.54 -14.11
CA GLY A 672 29.18 24.95 -12.82
C GLY A 672 30.19 24.76 -11.71
N THR A 673 30.05 25.59 -10.68
CA THR A 673 30.74 25.39 -9.41
C THR A 673 29.77 25.62 -8.27
N LYS A 674 29.94 24.84 -7.20
CA LYS A 674 29.21 24.98 -5.96
C LYS A 674 30.19 25.08 -4.80
N LEU A 675 30.00 26.08 -3.95
CA LEU A 675 30.78 26.32 -2.74
C LEU A 675 29.83 26.27 -1.55
N ALA A 676 30.06 25.33 -0.64
CA ALA A 676 29.32 25.19 0.60
C ALA A 676 30.27 25.31 1.78
N ILE A 677 30.00 26.25 2.68
CA ILE A 677 30.79 26.51 3.88
C ILE A 677 29.85 26.49 5.07
N GLU A 678 30.31 25.90 6.15
CA GLU A 678 29.65 25.96 7.43
C GLU A 678 30.68 26.12 8.53
N ASP A 679 30.44 27.02 9.47
CA ASP A 679 31.32 27.32 10.59
C ASP A 679 30.45 27.60 11.80
N ASN A 680 30.28 26.58 12.65
CA ASN A 680 29.51 26.66 13.88
C ASN A 680 30.45 26.56 15.08
N GLU A 681 30.63 27.67 15.79
CA GLU A 681 31.36 27.70 17.07
C GLU A 681 30.37 27.99 18.19
N GLN A 682 30.37 27.13 19.21
CA GLN A 682 29.61 27.30 20.44
C GLN A 682 30.58 27.16 21.62
N LYS A 683 30.63 28.15 22.51
CA LYS A 683 31.54 28.17 23.66
C LYS A 683 30.77 28.33 24.96
N ASP A 684 31.06 27.48 25.94
CA ASP A 684 30.56 27.63 27.30
C ASP A 684 31.06 28.94 27.90
N ILE A 685 30.16 29.71 28.51
CA ILE A 685 30.45 31.04 29.05
C ILE A 685 31.39 30.95 30.26
N THR A 686 31.30 29.88 31.05
CA THR A 686 32.07 29.68 32.28
C THR A 686 33.44 29.08 31.99
N THR A 687 33.51 28.00 31.22
CA THR A 687 34.77 27.27 30.96
C THR A 687 35.53 27.83 29.76
N GLN A 688 34.86 28.58 28.88
CA GLN A 688 35.39 29.03 27.59
C GLN A 688 35.77 27.87 26.65
N GLU A 689 35.26 26.67 26.92
CA GLU A 689 35.47 25.49 26.10
C GLU A 689 34.40 25.38 25.00
N LEU A 690 34.80 24.87 23.84
CA LEU A 690 33.92 24.55 22.73
C LEU A 690 33.00 23.38 23.13
N THR A 691 31.70 23.56 22.91
CA THR A 691 30.72 22.47 23.11
C THR A 691 30.85 21.45 21.98
N ALA A 692 30.56 20.17 22.24
CA ALA A 692 30.63 19.07 21.28
C ALA A 692 29.84 19.29 19.97
N LEU A 693 28.92 20.27 19.95
CA LEU A 693 28.14 20.68 18.78
C LEU A 693 28.88 21.64 17.83
N SER A 694 30.04 22.15 18.25
CA SER A 694 30.91 22.98 17.42
C SER A 694 31.49 22.14 16.28
N GLN A 695 31.23 22.56 15.05
CA GLN A 695 31.64 21.86 13.85
C GLN A 695 31.84 22.84 12.71
N LYS A 696 32.69 22.46 11.77
CA LYS A 696 32.97 23.28 10.59
C LYS A 696 33.21 22.41 9.38
N PHE A 697 32.79 22.88 8.22
CA PHE A 697 33.17 22.25 6.97
C PHE A 697 33.36 23.24 5.84
N LYS A 698 34.17 22.85 4.87
CA LYS A 698 34.29 23.52 3.58
C LYS A 698 34.16 22.48 2.49
N SER A 699 33.26 22.73 1.55
CA SER A 699 33.06 21.88 0.39
C SER A 699 33.07 22.72 -0.88
N TYR A 700 33.81 22.24 -1.86
CA TYR A 700 33.80 22.80 -3.20
C TYR A 700 33.52 21.69 -4.20
N GLU A 701 32.68 22.02 -5.16
CA GLU A 701 32.27 21.14 -6.24
C GLU A 701 32.42 21.89 -7.56
N VAL A 702 32.95 21.20 -8.56
CA VAL A 702 33.06 21.68 -9.93
C VAL A 702 32.48 20.62 -10.83
N PHE A 703 31.61 21.03 -11.74
CA PHE A 703 30.96 20.13 -12.67
C PHE A 703 30.88 20.72 -14.07
N TYR A 704 30.94 19.85 -15.06
CA TYR A 704 30.86 20.21 -16.47
C TYR A 704 29.89 19.27 -17.17
N GLY A 705 28.92 19.85 -17.85
CA GLY A 705 27.92 19.11 -18.62
C GLY A 705 27.93 19.46 -20.10
N VAL A 706 27.59 18.49 -20.94
CA VAL A 706 27.44 18.64 -22.39
C VAL A 706 26.11 18.03 -22.81
N GLY A 707 25.37 18.72 -23.68
CA GLY A 707 24.11 18.27 -24.26
C GLY A 707 22.90 19.14 -23.87
N ASP A 708 21.73 18.51 -23.88
CA ASP A 708 20.46 19.04 -23.39
C ASP A 708 20.14 18.37 -22.05
N SER A 709 20.14 19.14 -20.96
CA SER A 709 19.91 18.66 -19.59
C SER A 709 18.56 17.96 -19.40
N THR A 710 17.63 18.10 -20.34
CA THR A 710 16.32 17.44 -20.29
C THR A 710 16.22 16.23 -21.23
N ASN A 711 17.14 16.08 -22.19
CA ASN A 711 17.10 15.03 -23.19
C ASN A 711 18.38 14.17 -23.21
N ILE A 712 19.39 14.54 -23.99
CA ILE A 712 20.67 13.80 -24.10
C ILE A 712 21.77 14.64 -23.47
N PHE A 713 22.41 14.14 -22.43
CA PHE A 713 23.49 14.84 -21.76
C PHE A 713 24.52 13.92 -21.10
N THR A 714 25.67 14.49 -20.79
CA THR A 714 26.67 13.92 -19.90
C THR A 714 27.18 15.03 -18.99
N GLU A 715 27.08 14.82 -17.68
CA GLU A 715 27.62 15.68 -16.63
C GLU A 715 28.63 14.89 -15.80
N ILE A 716 29.80 15.48 -15.62
CA ILE A 716 30.85 14.97 -14.73
C ILE A 716 31.10 16.00 -13.64
N GLY A 717 31.21 15.54 -12.40
CA GLY A 717 31.48 16.39 -11.26
C GLY A 717 32.51 15.81 -10.30
N TYR A 718 33.23 16.72 -9.64
CA TYR A 718 34.13 16.43 -8.54
C TYR A 718 33.77 17.30 -7.36
N LYS A 719 33.57 16.69 -6.20
CA LYS A 719 33.32 17.34 -4.92
C LYS A 719 34.39 16.93 -3.93
N ASN A 720 35.03 17.92 -3.33
CA ASN A 720 35.87 17.73 -2.16
C ASN A 720 35.19 18.37 -0.95
N ARG A 721 35.36 17.76 0.20
CA ARG A 721 34.88 18.31 1.47
C ARG A 721 35.84 17.98 2.59
N VAL A 722 36.14 18.99 3.41
CA VAL A 722 36.92 18.87 4.63
C VAL A 722 36.01 19.18 5.81
N ASN A 723 35.97 18.29 6.79
CA ASN A 723 35.22 18.49 8.03
C ASN A 723 36.20 18.67 9.19
N ASP A 724 35.93 19.67 10.01
CA ASP A 724 36.63 19.98 11.24
C ASP A 724 35.67 19.72 12.41
N SER A 725 36.19 19.09 13.46
CA SER A 725 35.49 18.84 14.72
C SER A 725 36.45 19.15 15.88
N ILE A 726 35.98 19.06 17.12
CA ILE A 726 36.73 19.49 18.29
C ILE A 726 37.81 18.46 18.62
N ARG A 727 39.05 18.92 18.67
CA ARG A 727 40.21 18.21 19.23
C ARG A 727 40.99 19.18 20.10
N ASN A 728 41.24 18.82 21.36
CA ASN A 728 41.94 19.67 22.32
C ASN A 728 41.34 21.10 22.41
N ASN A 729 40.01 21.18 22.49
CA ASN A 729 39.26 22.45 22.57
C ASN A 729 39.50 23.41 21.37
N GLN A 730 39.81 22.86 20.19
CA GLN A 730 39.96 23.61 18.94
C GLN A 730 39.27 22.86 17.80
N LEU A 731 38.70 23.58 16.84
CA LEU A 731 38.22 22.98 15.60
C LEU A 731 39.42 22.59 14.73
N GLN A 732 39.64 21.29 14.62
CA GLN A 732 40.70 20.70 13.82
C GLN A 732 40.08 19.73 12.83
N LYS A 733 40.76 19.58 11.69
CA LYS A 733 40.37 18.62 10.65
C LYS A 733 40.26 17.22 11.23
N VAL A 734 39.13 16.55 11.00
CA VAL A 734 38.91 15.16 11.43
C VAL A 734 38.74 14.17 10.29
N ASN A 735 38.26 14.65 9.14
CA ASN A 735 38.19 13.81 7.95
C ASN A 735 38.16 14.65 6.65
N THR A 736 38.39 13.98 5.53
CA THR A 736 38.26 14.54 4.19
C THR A 736 37.59 13.57 3.27
N SER A 737 36.66 14.06 2.45
CA SER A 737 36.01 13.26 1.44
C SER A 737 36.23 13.78 0.03
N ASN A 738 36.38 12.83 -0.89
CA ASN A 738 36.47 13.08 -2.33
C ASN A 738 35.39 12.26 -3.02
N THR A 739 34.54 12.93 -3.79
CA THR A 739 33.43 12.32 -4.52
C THR A 739 33.55 12.68 -6.00
N PHE A 740 33.57 11.65 -6.84
CA PHE A 740 33.50 11.77 -8.30
C PHE A 740 32.15 11.22 -8.74
N TYR A 741 31.43 11.97 -9.56
CA TYR A 741 30.17 11.50 -10.12
C TYR A 741 30.08 11.72 -11.63
N LEU A 742 29.29 10.85 -12.26
CA LEU A 742 28.92 10.88 -13.66
C LEU A 742 27.41 10.70 -13.72
N ASP A 743 26.70 11.67 -14.30
CA ASP A 743 25.29 11.55 -14.64
C ASP A 743 25.14 11.73 -16.14
N THR A 744 24.61 10.72 -16.84
CA THR A 744 24.48 10.80 -18.28
C THR A 744 23.25 10.10 -18.80
N ARG A 745 22.61 10.77 -19.77
CA ARG A 745 21.69 10.16 -20.73
C ARG A 745 22.33 10.21 -22.12
N LEU A 746 23.05 9.14 -22.48
CA LEU A 746 23.81 9.05 -23.72
C LEU A 746 22.92 8.93 -24.96
N ILE A 747 21.79 8.21 -24.84
CA ILE A 747 20.85 8.00 -25.94
C ILE A 747 19.42 8.12 -25.42
N GLN A 748 18.58 8.89 -26.10
CA GLN A 748 17.15 8.96 -25.84
C GLN A 748 16.40 9.15 -27.17
N ASN A 749 15.75 8.10 -27.66
CA ASN A 749 14.89 8.13 -28.84
C ASN A 749 13.78 7.06 -28.76
N THR A 750 12.94 6.92 -29.79
CA THR A 750 11.80 5.98 -29.79
C THR A 750 12.20 4.49 -29.69
N ASN A 751 13.42 4.16 -30.10
CA ASN A 751 13.97 2.81 -30.17
C ASN A 751 15.02 2.51 -29.11
N THR A 752 15.70 3.53 -28.57
CA THR A 752 16.86 3.35 -27.67
C THR A 752 16.84 4.37 -26.53
N THR A 753 17.04 3.86 -25.32
CA THR A 753 17.37 4.66 -24.13
C THR A 753 18.63 4.09 -23.50
N LEU A 754 19.60 4.94 -23.19
CA LEU A 754 20.81 4.58 -22.46
C LEU A 754 21.12 5.70 -21.47
N ALA A 755 21.05 5.40 -20.18
CA ALA A 755 21.39 6.30 -19.09
C ALA A 755 22.30 5.61 -18.07
N LEU A 756 23.21 6.36 -17.46
CA LEU A 756 24.13 5.88 -16.44
C LEU A 756 24.31 6.99 -15.39
N TYR A 757 24.06 6.64 -14.13
CA TYR A 757 24.50 7.40 -12.97
C TYR A 757 25.60 6.60 -12.27
N ALA A 758 26.70 7.24 -11.86
CA ALA A 758 27.73 6.63 -11.04
C ALA A 758 28.31 7.66 -10.07
N ASN A 759 28.52 7.24 -8.81
CA ASN A 759 29.05 8.06 -7.74
C ASN A 759 30.06 7.22 -6.95
N TYR A 760 31.33 7.62 -6.98
CA TYR A 760 32.40 7.01 -6.21
C TYR A 760 32.89 8.01 -5.17
N ARG A 761 32.90 7.59 -3.90
CA ARG A 761 33.28 8.41 -2.77
C ARG A 761 34.30 7.71 -1.89
N THR A 762 35.30 8.47 -1.47
CA THR A 762 36.29 8.08 -0.46
C THR A 762 36.19 9.05 0.72
N LEU A 763 36.12 8.52 1.93
CA LEU A 763 36.19 9.26 3.18
C LEU A 763 37.44 8.81 3.92
N LYS A 764 38.33 9.76 4.20
CA LYS A 764 39.56 9.53 4.94
C LYS A 764 39.48 10.14 6.32
N ASN A 765 39.72 9.36 7.36
CA ASN A 765 39.77 9.86 8.74
C ASN A 765 41.21 10.27 9.10
N GLU A 766 41.35 11.29 9.95
CA GLU A 766 42.66 11.70 10.49
C GLU A 766 43.04 10.87 11.73
N ASP A 767 42.06 10.23 12.37
CA ASP A 767 42.25 9.34 13.51
C ASP A 767 42.58 7.93 13.00
N GLU A 768 43.73 7.39 13.36
CA GLU A 768 44.20 6.07 12.90
C GLU A 768 43.36 4.91 13.46
N ASP A 769 42.60 5.15 14.54
CA ASP A 769 41.70 4.16 15.15
C ASP A 769 40.35 4.05 14.41
N ILE A 770 40.06 4.94 13.44
CA ILE A 770 38.82 4.94 12.65
C ILE A 770 39.14 4.60 11.19
N ASP A 771 38.62 3.47 10.72
CA ASP A 771 38.82 3.02 9.34
C ASP A 771 38.35 4.03 8.29
N ASP A 772 39.13 4.18 7.22
CA ASP A 772 38.74 4.87 6.01
C ASP A 772 37.56 4.14 5.33
N GLU A 773 36.60 4.89 4.79
CA GLU A 773 35.41 4.34 4.15
C GLU A 773 35.39 4.65 2.66
N GLN A 774 34.94 3.69 1.87
CA GLN A 774 34.71 3.85 0.43
C GLN A 774 33.28 3.44 0.10
N SER A 775 32.64 4.19 -0.79
CA SER A 775 31.30 3.85 -1.29
C SER A 775 31.20 4.06 -2.79
N LEU A 776 30.42 3.18 -3.42
CA LEU A 776 30.14 3.21 -4.85
C LEU A 776 28.65 2.95 -5.07
N ASN A 777 27.97 3.94 -5.66
CA ASN A 777 26.57 3.83 -6.05
C ASN A 777 26.47 4.06 -7.55
N SER A 778 25.76 3.20 -8.27
CA SER A 778 25.57 3.36 -9.71
C SER A 778 24.27 2.74 -10.20
N ARG A 779 23.74 3.29 -11.29
CA ARG A 779 22.51 2.85 -11.97
C ARG A 779 22.66 3.00 -13.47
N LEU A 780 22.68 1.88 -14.18
CA LEU A 780 22.68 1.77 -15.63
C LEU A 780 21.29 1.36 -16.12
N GLN A 781 20.72 2.13 -17.03
CA GLN A 781 19.46 1.83 -17.71
C GLN A 781 19.71 1.73 -19.21
N PHE A 782 19.36 0.58 -19.80
CA PHE A 782 19.47 0.35 -21.24
C PHE A 782 18.19 -0.29 -21.78
N ASN A 783 17.61 0.33 -22.79
CA ASN A 783 16.44 -0.18 -23.52
C ASN A 783 16.73 -0.07 -25.01
N GLN A 784 16.51 -1.15 -25.76
CA GLN A 784 16.76 -1.18 -27.20
C GLN A 784 15.73 -2.03 -27.94
N LYS A 785 15.10 -1.43 -28.96
CA LYS A 785 14.19 -2.07 -29.92
C LYS A 785 14.91 -2.22 -31.26
N PHE A 786 15.19 -3.44 -31.70
CA PHE A 786 15.77 -3.72 -33.01
C PHE A 786 14.72 -4.22 -34.01
N PHE A 787 14.99 -4.02 -35.30
CA PHE A 787 14.23 -4.58 -36.43
C PHE A 787 12.71 -4.36 -36.35
N LYS A 788 12.27 -3.14 -36.00
CA LYS A 788 10.84 -2.83 -35.76
C LYS A 788 10.23 -3.73 -34.67
N GLN A 789 10.87 -3.77 -33.51
CA GLN A 789 10.42 -4.46 -32.29
C GLN A 789 10.45 -6.00 -32.34
N ILE A 790 11.15 -6.61 -33.30
CA ILE A 790 11.37 -8.08 -33.31
C ILE A 790 12.26 -8.48 -32.15
N ILE A 791 13.33 -7.71 -31.89
CA ILE A 791 14.17 -7.93 -30.72
C ILE A 791 13.99 -6.73 -29.80
N GLN A 792 13.64 -7.01 -28.55
CA GLN A 792 13.57 -6.02 -27.49
C GLN A 792 14.53 -6.45 -26.39
N TRP A 793 15.44 -5.55 -26.03
CA TRP A 793 16.46 -5.80 -25.02
C TRP A 793 16.38 -4.70 -23.97
N ASN A 794 16.09 -5.08 -22.74
CA ASN A 794 16.05 -4.22 -21.57
C ASN A 794 17.10 -4.70 -20.57
N THR A 795 17.88 -3.79 -20.01
CA THR A 795 18.85 -4.03 -18.93
C THR A 795 18.74 -2.90 -17.91
N LEU A 796 18.62 -3.25 -16.64
CA LEU A 796 18.79 -2.39 -15.49
C LEU A 796 19.90 -2.99 -14.63
N PHE A 797 20.94 -2.23 -14.32
CA PHE A 797 22.00 -2.66 -13.41
C PHE A 797 22.24 -1.60 -12.35
N GLU A 798 22.13 -1.98 -11.10
CA GLU A 798 22.29 -1.13 -9.92
C GLU A 798 23.34 -1.73 -9.01
N THR A 799 24.22 -0.88 -8.49
CA THR A 799 25.15 -1.24 -7.42
C THR A 799 25.05 -0.19 -6.33
N ASN A 800 25.04 -0.66 -5.07
CA ASN A 800 24.73 0.16 -3.92
C ASN A 800 25.47 -0.36 -2.67
N SER A 801 25.98 0.55 -1.82
CA SER A 801 26.41 0.22 -0.46
C SER A 801 25.28 0.48 0.55
N GLY A 802 24.80 -0.57 1.21
CA GLY A 802 23.66 -0.53 2.13
C GLY A 802 23.88 -1.37 3.36
N SER A 803 22.78 -1.75 4.00
CA SER A 803 22.77 -2.71 5.09
C SER A 803 21.64 -3.72 4.93
N LEU A 804 21.69 -4.79 5.70
CA LEU A 804 20.68 -5.84 5.72
C LEU A 804 20.28 -6.07 7.18
N PRO A 805 18.99 -5.88 7.55
CA PRO A 805 18.52 -6.25 8.87
C PRO A 805 18.65 -7.76 9.03
N GLN A 806 19.25 -8.19 10.13
CA GLN A 806 19.11 -9.56 10.58
C GLN A 806 17.68 -9.70 11.12
N GLN A 807 16.84 -10.47 10.45
CA GLN A 807 15.41 -10.48 10.73
C GLN A 807 15.05 -11.59 11.73
N ASP A 808 14.32 -11.21 12.77
CA ASP A 808 13.73 -12.12 13.75
C ASP A 808 12.23 -12.30 13.46
N PHE A 809 11.69 -13.48 13.76
CA PHE A 809 10.27 -13.78 13.54
C PHE A 809 9.75 -14.80 14.55
N THR A 810 8.43 -14.82 14.69
CA THR A 810 7.68 -15.81 15.47
C THR A 810 6.44 -16.27 14.71
N TYR A 811 5.78 -17.33 15.19
CA TYR A 811 4.50 -17.81 14.70
C TYR A 811 3.39 -17.54 15.71
N VAL A 812 2.24 -17.08 15.21
CA VAL A 812 1.05 -16.81 16.01
C VAL A 812 -0.10 -17.67 15.51
N GLU A 813 -0.80 -18.34 16.43
CA GLU A 813 -1.97 -19.16 16.09
C GLU A 813 -3.16 -18.29 15.65
N VAL A 814 -3.85 -18.74 14.62
CA VAL A 814 -5.09 -18.17 14.07
C VAL A 814 -6.10 -19.27 13.81
N GLU A 815 -7.36 -18.90 13.58
CA GLU A 815 -8.40 -19.87 13.27
C GLU A 815 -8.03 -20.74 12.05
N PRO A 816 -8.30 -22.06 12.09
CA PRO A 816 -7.97 -22.96 10.99
C PRO A 816 -8.53 -22.49 9.64
N GLY A 817 -7.66 -22.37 8.64
CA GLY A 817 -8.00 -21.87 7.31
C GLY A 817 -7.72 -20.40 7.07
N GLN A 818 -7.33 -19.65 8.10
CA GLN A 818 -6.87 -18.25 8.00
C GLN A 818 -5.33 -18.13 8.01
N GLY A 819 -4.61 -19.16 8.48
CA GLY A 819 -3.15 -19.18 8.50
C GLY A 819 -2.52 -19.74 7.24
N THR A 820 -1.20 -19.64 7.14
CA THR A 820 -0.39 -20.20 6.04
C THR A 820 0.61 -21.25 6.50
N TYR A 821 0.81 -21.38 7.82
CA TYR A 821 1.73 -22.33 8.45
C TYR A 821 0.97 -23.36 9.29
N THR A 822 1.55 -24.55 9.40
CA THR A 822 1.14 -25.63 10.30
C THR A 822 2.31 -26.01 11.19
N TRP A 823 2.03 -26.30 12.46
CA TRP A 823 3.00 -26.89 13.38
C TRP A 823 2.92 -28.42 13.31
N ILE A 824 4.07 -29.08 13.23
CA ILE A 824 4.20 -30.54 13.28
C ILE A 824 5.31 -30.84 14.30
N ASP A 825 4.93 -31.39 15.44
CA ASP A 825 5.86 -31.84 16.49
C ASP A 825 6.66 -33.05 15.98
N TYR A 826 7.90 -32.81 15.56
CA TYR A 826 8.76 -33.83 14.97
C TYR A 826 9.54 -34.61 16.01
N ASN A 827 9.78 -34.03 17.19
CA ASN A 827 10.57 -34.62 18.27
C ASN A 827 9.72 -35.14 19.46
N GLU A 828 8.41 -34.96 19.39
CA GLU A 828 7.40 -35.39 20.37
C GLU A 828 7.61 -34.79 21.77
N ASN A 829 8.20 -33.59 21.86
CA ASN A 829 8.48 -32.91 23.12
C ASN A 829 7.35 -31.97 23.59
N GLY A 830 6.35 -31.71 22.72
CA GLY A 830 5.21 -30.82 23.01
C GLY A 830 5.55 -29.33 23.09
N ILE A 831 6.75 -28.91 22.69
CA ILE A 831 7.23 -27.52 22.68
C ILE A 831 7.30 -27.04 21.24
N GLN A 832 6.71 -25.88 20.95
CA GLN A 832 6.80 -25.28 19.62
C GLN A 832 8.17 -24.68 19.37
N GLU A 833 8.92 -25.29 18.45
CA GLU A 833 10.23 -24.81 18.02
C GLU A 833 10.14 -24.21 16.59
N LEU A 834 10.98 -23.23 16.27
CA LEU A 834 10.89 -22.50 14.99
C LEU A 834 11.05 -23.41 13.75
N GLU A 835 11.77 -24.52 13.90
CA GLU A 835 11.97 -25.54 12.88
C GLU A 835 10.79 -26.51 12.71
N GLU A 836 9.78 -26.47 13.56
CA GLU A 836 8.64 -27.40 13.46
C GLU A 836 7.47 -26.81 12.67
N PHE A 837 7.58 -25.55 12.25
CA PHE A 837 6.60 -24.89 11.40
C PHE A 837 6.89 -25.12 9.92
N GLU A 838 5.88 -25.60 9.20
CA GLU A 838 5.90 -25.87 7.77
C GLU A 838 4.80 -25.08 7.05
N ILE A 839 5.01 -24.79 5.76
CA ILE A 839 3.94 -24.19 4.94
C ILE A 839 2.81 -25.21 4.79
N ALA A 840 1.59 -24.80 5.12
CA ALA A 840 0.41 -25.65 5.03
C ALA A 840 0.11 -25.98 3.55
N GLN A 841 0.10 -27.28 3.21
CA GLN A 841 -0.21 -27.74 1.83
C GLN A 841 -1.72 -27.72 1.54
N PHE A 842 -2.53 -27.70 2.60
CA PHE A 842 -3.98 -27.65 2.53
C PHE A 842 -4.49 -26.54 3.45
N GLN A 843 -5.51 -25.81 2.99
CA GLN A 843 -6.05 -24.66 3.70
C GLN A 843 -6.47 -25.01 5.14
N ASP A 844 -7.08 -26.18 5.37
CA ASP A 844 -7.55 -26.60 6.70
C ASP A 844 -6.40 -26.84 7.71
N GLN A 845 -5.16 -26.96 7.25
CA GLN A 845 -3.97 -27.09 8.10
C GLN A 845 -3.35 -25.73 8.47
N GLY A 846 -3.67 -24.66 7.74
CA GLY A 846 -3.15 -23.32 7.99
C GLY A 846 -3.72 -22.72 9.27
N LYS A 847 -3.03 -22.96 10.39
CA LYS A 847 -3.40 -22.52 11.75
C LYS A 847 -2.45 -21.46 12.31
N TYR A 848 -1.35 -21.17 11.63
CA TYR A 848 -0.35 -20.21 12.10
C TYR A 848 -0.01 -19.18 11.04
N ILE A 849 0.36 -18.00 11.51
CA ILE A 849 0.86 -16.88 10.71
C ILE A 849 2.25 -16.49 11.22
N ARG A 850 3.14 -16.06 10.32
CA ARG A 850 4.47 -15.56 10.70
C ARG A 850 4.43 -14.05 10.94
N VAL A 851 5.02 -13.62 12.06
CA VAL A 851 5.08 -12.22 12.50
C VAL A 851 6.54 -11.84 12.76
N LEU A 852 6.97 -10.68 12.26
CA LEU A 852 8.31 -10.18 12.48
C LEU A 852 8.47 -9.63 13.90
N LEU A 853 9.60 -9.94 14.53
CA LEU A 853 10.01 -9.31 15.77
C LEU A 853 10.87 -8.07 15.46
N PRO A 854 10.78 -7.01 16.27
CA PRO A 854 11.62 -5.83 16.07
C PRO A 854 13.09 -6.18 16.33
N ASN A 855 13.94 -6.04 15.31
CA ASN A 855 15.38 -6.20 15.45
C ASN A 855 16.11 -4.88 15.08
N GLN A 856 17.26 -4.63 15.70
CA GLN A 856 18.12 -3.46 15.48
C GLN A 856 19.49 -3.83 14.89
N VAL A 857 19.77 -5.10 14.62
CA VAL A 857 21.07 -5.53 14.10
C VAL A 857 21.09 -5.43 12.57
N TYR A 858 21.84 -4.44 12.06
CA TYR A 858 22.06 -4.21 10.63
C TYR A 858 23.47 -4.60 10.22
N ILE A 859 23.60 -5.50 9.24
CA ILE A 859 24.90 -5.93 8.71
C ILE A 859 25.21 -5.11 7.45
N LYS A 860 26.38 -4.46 7.38
CA LYS A 860 26.82 -3.71 6.20
C LYS A 860 26.94 -4.62 4.98
N THR A 861 26.38 -4.18 3.85
CA THR A 861 26.41 -4.93 2.60
C THR A 861 26.79 -4.09 1.39
N HIS A 862 27.30 -4.77 0.37
CA HIS A 862 27.36 -4.26 -0.99
C HIS A 862 26.38 -5.05 -1.85
N GLN A 863 25.44 -4.35 -2.47
CA GLN A 863 24.36 -4.91 -3.27
C GLN A 863 24.65 -4.74 -4.75
N ASN A 864 24.45 -5.80 -5.54
CA ASN A 864 24.42 -5.76 -6.99
C ASN A 864 23.10 -6.31 -7.48
N ARG A 865 22.33 -5.49 -8.19
CA ARG A 865 21.03 -5.82 -8.75
C ARG A 865 21.07 -5.68 -10.27
N LEU A 866 21.02 -6.79 -10.99
CA LEU A 866 20.94 -6.83 -12.45
C LEU A 866 19.60 -7.44 -12.85
N SER A 867 18.84 -6.72 -13.68
CA SER A 867 17.62 -7.21 -14.32
C SER A 867 17.76 -7.05 -15.83
N GLN A 868 17.67 -8.16 -16.56
CA GLN A 868 17.79 -8.20 -18.00
C GLN A 868 16.63 -8.97 -18.60
N THR A 869 15.99 -8.40 -19.63
CA THR A 869 14.96 -9.07 -20.42
C THR A 869 15.29 -8.96 -21.90
N LEU A 870 15.32 -10.10 -22.59
CA LEU A 870 15.49 -10.20 -24.04
C LEU A 870 14.28 -10.91 -24.64
N THR A 871 13.58 -10.23 -25.53
CA THR A 871 12.42 -10.78 -26.25
C THR A 871 12.73 -10.88 -27.73
N PHE A 872 12.48 -12.04 -28.33
CA PHE A 872 12.50 -12.27 -29.77
C PHE A 872 11.09 -12.63 -30.25
N ASN A 873 10.47 -11.72 -31.03
CA ASN A 873 9.11 -11.80 -31.53
C ASN A 873 9.02 -11.48 -33.04
N PRO A 874 9.32 -12.45 -33.92
CA PRO A 874 9.19 -12.30 -35.38
C PRO A 874 7.75 -12.44 -35.90
N ALA A 875 6.70 -12.38 -35.07
CA ALA A 875 5.33 -12.66 -35.47
C ALA A 875 4.83 -11.80 -36.66
N GLN A 876 5.33 -10.57 -36.81
CA GLN A 876 5.03 -9.70 -37.96
C GLN A 876 5.47 -10.27 -39.31
N TRP A 877 6.35 -11.28 -39.34
CA TRP A 877 6.78 -11.96 -40.56
C TRP A 877 5.78 -13.01 -41.07
N SER A 878 4.69 -13.26 -40.34
CA SER A 878 3.66 -14.21 -40.74
C SER A 878 2.99 -13.88 -42.09
N VAL A 879 2.91 -12.59 -42.43
CA VAL A 879 2.34 -12.07 -43.70
C VAL A 879 3.39 -11.89 -44.80
N SER A 880 4.66 -12.20 -44.55
CA SER A 880 5.74 -12.05 -45.54
C SER A 880 5.69 -13.15 -46.61
N GLU A 881 5.92 -12.79 -47.87
CA GLU A 881 6.04 -13.75 -48.99
C GLU A 881 7.32 -14.60 -48.91
N ASN A 882 8.37 -14.10 -48.25
CA ASN A 882 9.62 -14.82 -48.06
C ASN A 882 9.44 -16.04 -47.12
N LYS A 883 9.74 -17.25 -47.64
CA LYS A 883 9.60 -18.54 -46.93
C LYS A 883 10.38 -18.61 -45.62
N THR A 884 11.60 -18.05 -45.57
CA THR A 884 12.45 -18.05 -44.37
C THR A 884 11.85 -17.16 -43.28
N LYS A 885 11.37 -15.97 -43.64
CA LYS A 885 10.68 -15.07 -42.69
C LYS A 885 9.42 -15.72 -42.13
N LYS A 886 8.64 -16.39 -42.99
CA LYS A 886 7.45 -17.13 -42.58
C LYS A 886 7.78 -18.28 -41.63
N PHE A 887 8.85 -19.03 -41.86
CA PHE A 887 9.33 -20.06 -40.94
C PHE A 887 9.65 -19.48 -39.55
N TRP A 888 10.45 -18.42 -39.49
CA TRP A 888 10.82 -17.78 -38.22
C TRP A 888 9.62 -17.15 -37.49
N SER A 889 8.58 -16.72 -38.20
CA SER A 889 7.36 -16.15 -37.60
C SER A 889 6.61 -17.10 -36.65
N HIS A 890 6.93 -18.41 -36.70
CA HIS A 890 6.36 -19.41 -35.79
C HIS A 890 7.07 -19.44 -34.43
N PHE A 891 8.28 -18.87 -34.31
CA PHE A 891 9.05 -18.88 -33.07
C PHE A 891 8.82 -17.62 -32.26
N TYR A 892 8.85 -17.76 -30.94
CA TYR A 892 8.89 -16.65 -30.00
C TYR A 892 9.80 -17.07 -28.84
N ASN A 893 10.69 -16.19 -28.40
CA ASN A 893 11.53 -16.47 -27.24
C ASN A 893 11.54 -15.28 -26.27
N GLN A 894 11.50 -15.58 -24.98
CA GLN A 894 11.69 -14.59 -23.94
C GLN A 894 12.68 -15.13 -22.92
N THR A 895 13.78 -14.41 -22.73
CA THR A 895 14.77 -14.66 -21.68
C THR A 895 14.66 -13.53 -20.65
N SER A 896 14.54 -13.88 -19.38
CA SER A 896 14.70 -12.97 -18.26
C SER A 896 15.77 -13.48 -17.32
N TYR A 897 16.63 -12.58 -16.85
CA TYR A 897 17.63 -12.83 -15.83
C TYR A 897 17.56 -11.71 -14.80
N LEU A 898 17.27 -12.08 -13.56
CA LEU A 898 17.30 -11.20 -12.41
C LEU A 898 18.29 -11.77 -11.41
N VAL A 899 19.22 -10.96 -10.94
CA VAL A 899 20.07 -11.27 -9.80
C VAL A 899 20.10 -10.05 -8.89
N ASP A 900 19.73 -10.23 -7.63
CA ASP A 900 19.92 -9.27 -6.55
C ASP A 900 20.77 -9.95 -5.49
N ARG A 901 22.02 -9.50 -5.34
CA ARG A 901 23.01 -10.13 -4.48
C ARG A 901 23.51 -9.12 -3.47
N LYS A 902 23.41 -9.44 -2.19
CA LYS A 902 23.95 -8.66 -1.08
C LYS A 902 25.11 -9.41 -0.44
N LEU A 903 26.31 -8.86 -0.60
CA LEU A 903 27.53 -9.39 -0.02
C LEU A 903 27.88 -8.61 1.25
N LYS A 904 28.34 -9.28 2.30
CA LYS A 904 28.93 -8.65 3.48
C LYS A 904 30.08 -7.75 3.04
N ARG A 905 30.07 -6.50 3.53
CA ARG A 905 31.08 -5.50 3.19
C ARG A 905 32.09 -5.39 4.33
N GLU A 906 33.33 -5.76 4.06
CA GLU A 906 34.48 -5.55 4.95
C GLU A 906 35.54 -4.72 4.21
N GLY A 907 35.90 -3.56 4.76
CA GLY A 907 36.81 -2.60 4.13
C GLY A 907 36.30 -1.96 2.83
N GLY A 908 37.23 -1.64 1.92
CA GLY A 908 36.97 -0.88 0.69
C GLY A 908 36.87 -1.69 -0.61
N SER A 909 36.75 -3.01 -0.55
CA SER A 909 36.65 -3.84 -1.76
C SER A 909 35.22 -3.85 -2.32
N PHE A 910 35.06 -3.62 -3.62
CA PHE A 910 33.79 -3.71 -4.32
C PHE A 910 33.82 -4.85 -5.32
N ASN A 911 32.95 -5.83 -5.13
CA ASN A 911 32.66 -6.79 -6.18
C ASN A 911 31.51 -6.25 -7.03
N LEU A 912 31.82 -5.74 -8.22
CA LEU A 912 30.84 -5.23 -9.19
C LEU A 912 30.34 -6.28 -10.16
N ASN A 913 30.80 -7.52 -10.02
CA ASN A 913 30.39 -8.62 -10.87
C ASN A 913 29.09 -9.22 -10.31
N PRO A 914 27.92 -8.99 -10.95
CA PRO A 914 26.66 -9.53 -10.46
C PRO A 914 26.58 -11.06 -10.61
N PHE A 915 27.53 -11.70 -11.30
CA PHE A 915 27.56 -13.14 -11.53
C PHE A 915 28.44 -13.88 -10.52
N GLU A 916 29.48 -13.25 -9.99
CA GLU A 916 30.44 -13.85 -9.05
C GLU A 916 30.00 -13.66 -7.60
N GLY A 917 29.94 -14.76 -6.84
CA GLY A 917 29.58 -14.75 -5.43
C GLY A 917 30.66 -15.44 -4.60
N SER A 918 30.84 -15.00 -3.36
CA SER A 918 31.54 -15.78 -2.34
C SER A 918 30.51 -16.37 -1.38
N GLU A 919 30.53 -17.68 -1.19
CA GLU A 919 29.55 -18.36 -0.33
C GLU A 919 29.60 -17.88 1.12
N GLU A 920 30.79 -17.54 1.60
CA GLU A 920 31.05 -17.05 2.97
C GLU A 920 30.51 -15.63 3.21
N ASN A 921 30.59 -14.72 2.23
CA ASN A 921 30.13 -13.34 2.40
C ASN A 921 28.72 -13.09 1.84
N GLN A 922 28.07 -14.05 1.19
CA GLN A 922 26.75 -13.84 0.61
C GLN A 922 25.65 -13.89 1.69
N LEU A 923 25.21 -12.72 2.16
CA LEU A 923 24.17 -12.64 3.19
C LEU A 923 22.76 -12.82 2.60
N ALA A 924 22.53 -12.32 1.39
CA ALA A 924 21.27 -12.52 0.68
C ALA A 924 21.48 -12.65 -0.83
N LEU A 925 20.62 -13.45 -1.47
CA LEU A 925 20.60 -13.66 -2.91
C LEU A 925 19.15 -13.84 -3.38
N GLN A 926 18.79 -13.20 -4.47
CA GLN A 926 17.62 -13.53 -5.27
C GLN A 926 18.07 -13.64 -6.72
N LEU A 927 18.16 -14.86 -7.23
CA LEU A 927 18.52 -15.17 -8.60
C LEU A 927 17.34 -15.85 -9.29
N ASN A 928 16.92 -15.32 -10.43
CA ASN A 928 15.86 -15.86 -11.27
C ASN A 928 16.30 -15.81 -12.73
N PHE A 929 16.60 -16.97 -13.31
CA PHE A 929 16.80 -17.14 -14.74
C PHE A 929 15.61 -17.87 -15.32
N ARG A 930 15.00 -17.32 -16.36
CA ARG A 930 13.91 -17.97 -17.09
C ARG A 930 14.06 -17.76 -18.59
N ASN A 931 14.14 -18.84 -19.35
CA ASN A 931 14.02 -18.80 -20.82
C ASN A 931 12.79 -19.58 -21.25
N VAL A 932 11.95 -18.98 -22.08
CA VAL A 932 10.79 -19.67 -22.67
C VAL A 932 10.86 -19.56 -24.19
N LEU A 933 11.08 -20.69 -24.86
CA LEU A 933 11.04 -20.82 -26.31
C LEU A 933 9.73 -21.44 -26.75
N PHE A 934 8.98 -20.75 -27.60
CA PHE A 934 7.74 -21.23 -28.20
C PHE A 934 7.90 -21.49 -29.68
N PHE A 935 7.22 -22.52 -30.15
CA PHE A 935 6.85 -22.75 -31.55
C PHE A 935 5.32 -22.69 -31.65
N ASN A 936 4.77 -21.97 -32.63
CA ASN A 936 3.32 -21.80 -32.81
C ASN A 936 2.59 -21.24 -31.58
N ARG A 937 3.18 -20.25 -30.91
CA ARG A 937 2.57 -19.58 -29.74
C ARG A 937 1.14 -19.15 -30.07
N GLY A 938 0.18 -19.63 -29.28
CA GLY A 938 -1.25 -19.27 -29.39
C GLY A 938 -2.06 -19.96 -30.51
N LYS A 939 -1.49 -20.90 -31.27
CA LYS A 939 -2.20 -21.53 -32.40
C LYS A 939 -2.88 -22.88 -32.11
N GLN A 940 -2.58 -23.55 -30.99
CA GLN A 940 -3.05 -24.90 -30.60
C GLN A 940 -2.76 -26.04 -31.59
N HIS A 941 -2.07 -25.77 -32.69
CA HIS A 941 -1.60 -26.76 -33.66
C HIS A 941 -0.08 -26.85 -33.61
N TYR A 942 0.42 -27.95 -33.03
CA TYR A 942 1.84 -28.15 -32.80
C TYR A 942 2.44 -27.00 -31.98
N THR A 943 1.69 -26.48 -31.00
CA THR A 943 2.19 -25.45 -30.10
C THR A 943 3.12 -26.13 -29.11
N THR A 944 4.42 -25.85 -29.22
CA THR A 944 5.43 -26.43 -28.35
C THR A 944 6.09 -25.32 -27.57
N SER A 945 6.31 -25.52 -26.28
CA SER A 945 7.16 -24.65 -25.48
C SER A 945 8.20 -25.44 -24.71
N TYR A 946 9.41 -24.91 -24.68
CA TYR A 946 10.47 -25.34 -23.78
C TYR A 946 10.76 -24.20 -22.82
N THR A 947 10.64 -24.47 -21.52
CA THR A 947 10.99 -23.54 -20.45
C THR A 947 12.19 -24.08 -19.70
N TYR A 948 13.21 -23.25 -19.54
CA TYR A 948 14.26 -23.49 -18.56
C TYR A 948 14.15 -22.44 -17.46
N LEU A 949 14.07 -22.88 -16.21
CA LEU A 949 13.98 -22.04 -15.02
C LEU A 949 15.13 -22.41 -14.09
N SER A 950 15.81 -21.40 -13.54
CA SER A 950 16.77 -21.56 -12.46
C SER A 950 16.56 -20.44 -11.46
N ASN A 951 16.01 -20.79 -10.31
CA ASN A 951 15.79 -19.89 -9.19
C ASN A 951 16.70 -20.25 -8.04
N LYS A 952 17.28 -19.26 -7.37
CA LYS A 952 18.04 -19.45 -6.15
C LYS A 952 17.79 -18.26 -5.22
N THR A 953 17.34 -18.52 -4.01
CA THR A 953 17.03 -17.50 -3.00
C THR A 953 17.76 -17.82 -1.71
N ARG A 954 18.48 -16.86 -1.13
CA ARG A 954 19.12 -16.97 0.19
C ARG A 954 18.71 -15.76 1.04
N SER A 955 18.35 -16.02 2.29
CA SER A 955 18.02 -15.01 3.29
C SER A 955 18.76 -15.30 4.60
N ILE A 956 19.27 -14.25 5.26
CA ILE A 956 19.85 -14.33 6.60
C ILE A 956 18.80 -14.04 7.67
N LEU A 957 18.80 -14.83 8.74
CA LEU A 957 17.96 -14.68 9.92
C LEU A 957 18.85 -14.60 11.17
N SER A 958 18.29 -14.31 12.35
CA SER A 958 19.01 -14.44 13.64
C SER A 958 19.59 -15.85 13.82
N ILE A 959 18.81 -16.84 13.43
CA ILE A 959 19.11 -18.27 13.52
C ILE A 959 19.91 -18.81 12.31
N GLY A 960 20.66 -17.96 11.60
CA GLY A 960 21.46 -18.37 10.43
C GLY A 960 20.73 -18.22 9.09
N PHE A 961 21.34 -18.68 7.99
CA PHE A 961 20.72 -18.52 6.66
C PHE A 961 19.80 -19.69 6.25
N ILE A 962 18.84 -19.37 5.39
CA ILE A 962 18.04 -20.34 4.63
C ILE A 962 18.24 -20.05 3.14
N GLU A 963 18.53 -21.09 2.38
CA GLU A 963 18.73 -21.06 0.94
C GLU A 963 17.81 -22.08 0.26
N ASN A 964 17.11 -21.66 -0.79
CA ASN A 964 16.28 -22.53 -1.62
C ASN A 964 16.71 -22.37 -3.09
N SER A 965 16.78 -23.47 -3.83
CA SER A 965 17.22 -23.50 -5.23
C SER A 965 16.33 -24.44 -6.03
N LEU A 966 15.89 -24.00 -7.21
CA LEU A 966 15.08 -24.79 -8.14
C LEU A 966 15.65 -24.64 -9.54
N LYS A 967 16.08 -25.76 -10.14
CA LYS A 967 16.40 -25.86 -11.57
C LYS A 967 15.34 -26.73 -12.24
N SER A 968 14.75 -26.26 -13.32
CA SER A 968 13.63 -26.94 -13.97
C SER A 968 13.74 -26.86 -15.49
N HIS A 969 13.62 -28.02 -16.16
CA HIS A 969 13.44 -28.14 -17.60
C HIS A 969 12.02 -28.61 -17.89
N GLN A 970 11.20 -27.76 -18.49
CA GLN A 970 9.80 -28.06 -18.77
C GLN A 970 9.57 -28.10 -20.28
N PHE A 971 9.07 -29.24 -20.76
CA PHE A 971 8.64 -29.43 -22.14
C PHE A 971 7.12 -29.52 -22.16
N ASN A 972 6.48 -28.66 -22.92
CA ASN A 972 5.04 -28.68 -23.10
C ASN A 972 4.71 -28.73 -24.60
N PHE A 973 3.95 -29.74 -25.00
CA PHE A 973 3.50 -29.92 -26.37
C PHE A 973 1.98 -29.96 -26.38
N ASN A 974 1.39 -29.13 -27.23
CA ASN A 974 -0.05 -29.02 -27.38
C ASN A 974 -0.43 -29.12 -28.86
N HIS A 975 -1.25 -30.11 -29.20
CA HIS A 975 -1.68 -30.33 -30.58
C HIS A 975 -3.13 -30.81 -30.66
N LYS A 976 -3.92 -30.02 -31.38
CA LYS A 976 -5.30 -30.33 -31.75
C LYS A 976 -5.29 -31.33 -32.92
N ILE A 977 -5.44 -32.62 -32.62
CA ILE A 977 -5.45 -33.74 -33.61
C ILE A 977 -6.74 -33.79 -34.43
N ALA A 978 -7.83 -33.28 -33.88
CA ALA A 978 -9.12 -33.10 -34.55
C ALA A 978 -9.84 -31.90 -33.92
N GLU A 979 -10.93 -31.44 -34.53
CA GLU A 979 -11.66 -30.27 -34.06
C GLU A 979 -12.09 -30.35 -32.58
N SER A 980 -12.37 -31.55 -32.09
CA SER A 980 -12.77 -31.82 -30.70
C SER A 980 -11.70 -32.53 -29.86
N TRP A 981 -10.49 -32.78 -30.36
CA TRP A 981 -9.50 -33.58 -29.63
C TRP A 981 -8.16 -32.85 -29.55
N LEU A 982 -7.71 -32.61 -28.32
CA LEU A 982 -6.49 -31.90 -27.98
C LEU A 982 -5.60 -32.80 -27.13
N ILE A 983 -4.37 -33.00 -27.58
CA ILE A 983 -3.36 -33.72 -26.81
C ILE A 983 -2.42 -32.70 -26.19
N THR A 984 -2.22 -32.79 -24.88
CA THR A 984 -1.18 -32.05 -24.15
C THR A 984 -0.21 -33.05 -23.55
N LEU A 985 1.08 -32.87 -23.80
CA LEU A 985 2.14 -33.65 -23.17
C LEU A 985 3.03 -32.67 -22.41
N GLN A 986 3.13 -32.85 -21.10
CA GLN A 986 4.06 -32.08 -20.28
C GLN A 986 5.09 -33.03 -19.65
N SER A 987 6.37 -32.64 -19.72
CA SER A 987 7.46 -33.32 -19.04
C SER A 987 8.29 -32.30 -18.28
N ASP A 988 8.55 -32.55 -16.99
CA ASP A 988 9.36 -31.69 -16.13
C ASP A 988 10.54 -32.50 -15.57
N PHE A 989 11.72 -31.90 -15.58
CA PHE A 989 12.94 -32.45 -14.97
C PHE A 989 13.47 -31.37 -14.02
N ASP A 990 13.27 -31.61 -12.74
CA ASP A 990 13.45 -30.62 -11.68
C ASP A 990 14.52 -31.08 -10.70
N ASN A 991 15.32 -30.15 -10.23
CA ASN A 991 16.21 -30.31 -9.10
C ASN A 991 15.86 -29.22 -8.08
N ASN A 992 15.35 -29.62 -6.91
CA ASN A 992 14.86 -28.73 -5.87
C ASN A 992 15.66 -28.94 -4.58
N GLU A 993 16.34 -27.91 -4.13
CA GLU A 993 17.29 -27.94 -3.02
C GLU A 993 16.87 -26.93 -1.95
N SER A 994 16.96 -27.33 -0.69
CA SER A 994 16.83 -26.45 0.48
C SER A 994 17.99 -26.70 1.44
N LEU A 995 18.58 -25.60 1.91
CA LEU A 995 19.73 -25.58 2.80
C LEU A 995 19.50 -24.55 3.90
N SER A 996 19.38 -25.01 5.12
CA SER A 996 19.42 -24.22 6.35
C SER A 996 20.74 -24.45 7.07
N GLU A 997 21.34 -23.37 7.56
CA GLU A 997 22.59 -23.40 8.32
C GLU A 997 22.44 -24.12 9.66
N ASN A 998 21.41 -23.77 10.45
CA ASN A 998 21.22 -24.29 11.80
C ASN A 998 20.14 -25.38 11.90
N PHE A 999 19.29 -25.56 10.88
CA PHE A 999 18.25 -26.61 10.89
C PHE A 999 18.50 -27.68 9.84
N VAL A 1000 19.51 -28.52 10.09
CA VAL A 1000 19.94 -29.58 9.16
C VAL A 1000 18.81 -30.56 8.81
N THR A 1001 17.84 -30.76 9.70
CA THR A 1001 16.66 -31.61 9.49
C THR A 1001 15.73 -31.12 8.38
N LYS A 1002 15.83 -29.85 7.97
CA LYS A 1002 15.10 -29.26 6.84
C LYS A 1002 15.82 -29.37 5.50
N ASN A 1003 17.08 -29.80 5.50
CA ASN A 1003 17.89 -29.80 4.29
C ASN A 1003 17.51 -30.96 3.37
N TYR A 1004 17.25 -30.66 2.09
CA TYR A 1004 16.95 -31.69 1.09
C TYR A 1004 17.51 -31.30 -0.28
N ASN A 1005 17.74 -32.31 -1.14
CA ASN A 1005 18.06 -32.11 -2.55
C ASN A 1005 17.32 -33.15 -3.39
N PHE A 1006 16.17 -32.77 -3.94
CA PHE A 1006 15.27 -33.62 -4.69
C PHE A 1006 15.57 -33.56 -6.18
N ASP A 1007 15.93 -34.70 -6.76
CA ASP A 1007 15.86 -34.92 -8.20
C ASP A 1007 14.46 -35.46 -8.54
N GLU A 1008 13.68 -34.67 -9.28
CA GLU A 1008 12.31 -34.97 -9.65
C GLU A 1008 12.17 -35.09 -11.17
N THR A 1009 11.52 -36.16 -11.61
CA THR A 1009 11.10 -36.33 -13.01
C THR A 1009 9.60 -36.51 -13.06
N ARG A 1010 8.91 -35.71 -13.88
CA ARG A 1010 7.46 -35.78 -14.09
C ARG A 1010 7.12 -35.97 -15.55
N PHE A 1011 6.19 -36.87 -15.82
CA PHE A 1011 5.59 -37.06 -17.14
C PHE A 1011 4.08 -37.05 -17.02
N ASN A 1012 3.43 -36.05 -17.64
CA ASN A 1012 2.01 -35.76 -17.50
C ASN A 1012 1.28 -35.69 -18.87
N PRO A 1013 1.01 -36.83 -19.51
CA PRO A 1013 0.13 -36.88 -20.68
C PRO A 1013 -1.32 -36.57 -20.31
N LYS A 1014 -1.94 -35.68 -21.08
CA LYS A 1014 -3.35 -35.30 -20.96
C LYS A 1014 -4.04 -35.36 -22.32
N LEU A 1015 -5.17 -36.05 -22.37
CA LEU A 1015 -6.08 -36.07 -23.50
C LEU A 1015 -7.33 -35.25 -23.15
N SER A 1016 -7.61 -34.25 -23.95
CA SER A 1016 -8.71 -33.31 -23.76
C SER A 1016 -9.71 -33.45 -24.92
N TYR A 1017 -10.96 -33.80 -24.60
CA TYR A 1017 -12.08 -33.73 -25.54
C TYR A 1017 -12.74 -32.35 -25.44
N LEU A 1018 -12.57 -31.52 -26.46
CA LEU A 1018 -13.17 -30.19 -26.57
C LEU A 1018 -14.58 -30.31 -27.17
N PHE A 1019 -15.61 -30.15 -26.33
CA PHE A 1019 -17.00 -30.09 -26.81
C PHE A 1019 -17.27 -28.80 -27.58
N ASN A 1020 -16.62 -27.72 -27.17
CA ASN A 1020 -16.59 -26.39 -27.81
C ASN A 1020 -15.42 -25.59 -27.21
N ASP A 1021 -15.27 -24.32 -27.58
CA ASP A 1021 -14.16 -23.47 -27.12
C ASP A 1021 -14.08 -23.29 -25.60
N ASN A 1022 -15.19 -23.50 -24.87
CA ASN A 1022 -15.27 -23.25 -23.43
C ASN A 1022 -15.61 -24.51 -22.60
N SER A 1023 -15.80 -25.67 -23.25
CA SER A 1023 -16.18 -26.91 -22.57
C SER A 1023 -15.26 -28.05 -22.99
N ARG A 1024 -14.63 -28.71 -22.02
CA ARG A 1024 -13.74 -29.85 -22.25
C ARG A 1024 -13.85 -30.91 -21.16
N PHE A 1025 -13.51 -32.14 -21.53
CA PHE A 1025 -13.29 -33.25 -20.61
C PHE A 1025 -11.85 -33.74 -20.78
N ASP A 1026 -11.11 -33.82 -19.69
CA ASP A 1026 -9.70 -34.18 -19.63
C ASP A 1026 -9.53 -35.52 -18.91
N ILE A 1027 -8.74 -36.41 -19.51
CA ILE A 1027 -8.17 -37.56 -18.82
C ILE A 1027 -6.66 -37.35 -18.80
N PHE A 1028 -6.05 -37.45 -17.64
CA PHE A 1028 -4.62 -37.27 -17.49
C PHE A 1028 -4.02 -38.30 -16.54
N TYR A 1029 -2.76 -38.58 -16.78
CA TYR A 1029 -1.95 -39.45 -15.96
C TYR A 1029 -0.64 -38.74 -15.71
N GLN A 1030 -0.16 -38.78 -14.48
CA GLN A 1030 1.14 -38.26 -14.12
C GLN A 1030 1.95 -39.35 -13.42
N TYR A 1031 3.13 -39.62 -13.96
CA TYR A 1031 4.17 -40.38 -13.28
C TYR A 1031 5.19 -39.38 -12.72
N ALA A 1032 5.48 -39.47 -11.43
CA ALA A 1032 6.52 -38.69 -10.79
C ALA A 1032 7.50 -39.59 -10.02
N ASN A 1033 8.79 -39.37 -10.19
CA ASN A 1033 9.85 -40.00 -9.40
C ASN A 1033 10.64 -38.89 -8.72
N LYS A 1034 10.62 -38.84 -7.39
CA LYS A 1034 11.37 -37.89 -6.55
C LYS A 1034 12.39 -38.67 -5.72
N GLU A 1035 13.65 -38.29 -5.78
CA GLU A 1035 14.72 -38.92 -5.01
C GLU A 1035 15.48 -37.85 -4.22
N ASN A 1036 15.57 -38.00 -2.90
CA ASN A 1036 16.45 -37.17 -2.08
C ASN A 1036 17.88 -37.70 -2.20
N THR A 1037 18.82 -36.84 -2.56
CA THR A 1037 20.23 -37.21 -2.79
C THR A 1037 21.13 -36.94 -1.58
N ILE A 1038 20.57 -36.39 -0.51
CA ILE A 1038 21.24 -36.13 0.77
C ILE A 1038 20.42 -36.71 1.94
N GLY A 1039 20.90 -36.60 3.17
CA GLY A 1039 20.18 -37.05 4.35
C GLY A 1039 19.96 -38.57 4.37
N SER A 1040 18.72 -39.03 4.50
CA SER A 1040 18.37 -40.46 4.57
C SER A 1040 18.05 -41.10 3.22
N PHE A 1041 18.28 -40.40 2.11
CA PHE A 1041 18.03 -40.89 0.74
C PHE A 1041 16.58 -41.37 0.51
N GLU A 1042 15.62 -40.59 1.00
CA GLU A 1042 14.20 -40.87 0.84
C GLU A 1042 13.81 -40.88 -0.64
N THR A 1043 12.91 -41.78 -1.04
CA THR A 1043 12.44 -41.88 -2.43
C THR A 1043 10.93 -41.95 -2.51
N LEU A 1044 10.34 -41.33 -3.52
CA LEU A 1044 8.90 -41.35 -3.81
C LEU A 1044 8.66 -41.66 -5.29
N LYS A 1045 8.04 -42.80 -5.55
CA LYS A 1045 7.42 -43.11 -6.85
C LYS A 1045 5.93 -42.86 -6.75
N GLN A 1046 5.47 -41.77 -7.35
CA GLN A 1046 4.07 -41.36 -7.34
C GLN A 1046 3.41 -41.63 -8.68
N GLN A 1047 2.27 -42.32 -8.63
CA GLN A 1047 1.36 -42.50 -9.75
C GLN A 1047 0.10 -41.70 -9.49
N LYS A 1048 -0.21 -40.73 -10.36
CA LYS A 1048 -1.41 -39.90 -10.27
C LYS A 1048 -2.29 -40.18 -11.48
N TYR A 1049 -3.50 -40.68 -11.24
CA TYR A 1049 -4.54 -40.84 -12.25
C TYR A 1049 -5.61 -39.78 -12.01
N GLY A 1050 -5.90 -38.99 -13.04
CA GLY A 1050 -6.82 -37.89 -12.91
C GLY A 1050 -7.82 -37.80 -14.05
N THR A 1051 -9.00 -37.33 -13.71
CA THR A 1051 -9.97 -36.84 -14.69
C THR A 1051 -10.44 -35.47 -14.26
N SER A 1052 -10.58 -34.57 -15.22
CA SER A 1052 -11.22 -33.30 -14.97
C SER A 1052 -12.20 -32.95 -16.08
N PHE A 1053 -13.15 -32.09 -15.77
CA PHE A 1053 -14.04 -31.53 -16.76
C PHE A 1053 -14.18 -30.05 -16.51
N THR A 1054 -14.38 -29.30 -17.58
CA THR A 1054 -14.74 -27.88 -17.55
C THR A 1054 -15.94 -27.76 -18.46
N LEU A 1055 -17.09 -27.38 -17.93
CA LEU A 1055 -18.33 -27.22 -18.69
C LEU A 1055 -18.76 -25.77 -18.56
N THR A 1056 -18.51 -24.98 -19.61
CA THR A 1056 -18.90 -23.57 -19.65
C THR A 1056 -20.01 -23.35 -20.67
N SER A 1057 -21.16 -22.86 -20.22
CA SER A 1057 -22.31 -22.53 -21.07
C SER A 1057 -22.44 -21.02 -21.24
N ASN A 1058 -22.33 -20.55 -22.49
CA ASN A 1058 -22.61 -19.16 -22.92
C ASN A 1058 -22.02 -18.06 -22.00
N GLN A 1059 -20.83 -18.28 -21.42
CA GLN A 1059 -20.19 -17.37 -20.45
C GLN A 1059 -21.04 -17.06 -19.19
N LYS A 1060 -22.13 -17.79 -18.95
CA LYS A 1060 -23.04 -17.60 -17.80
C LYS A 1060 -22.90 -18.68 -16.74
N SER A 1061 -22.28 -19.80 -17.03
CA SER A 1061 -22.03 -20.84 -16.02
C SER A 1061 -20.79 -21.62 -16.41
N SER A 1062 -19.95 -21.94 -15.43
CA SER A 1062 -18.75 -22.77 -15.55
C SER A 1062 -18.76 -23.78 -14.42
N VAL A 1063 -18.67 -25.07 -14.74
CA VAL A 1063 -18.47 -26.12 -13.74
C VAL A 1063 -17.17 -26.84 -14.07
N ILE A 1064 -16.23 -26.80 -13.13
CA ILE A 1064 -14.95 -27.45 -13.18
C ILE A 1064 -14.94 -28.53 -12.10
N GLY A 1065 -14.74 -29.78 -12.48
CA GLY A 1065 -14.51 -30.86 -11.51
C GLY A 1065 -13.17 -31.52 -11.80
N GLU A 1066 -12.46 -31.93 -10.75
CA GLU A 1066 -11.24 -32.72 -10.85
C GLU A 1066 -11.26 -33.82 -9.80
N PHE A 1067 -10.90 -35.03 -10.20
CA PHE A 1067 -10.72 -36.17 -9.30
C PHE A 1067 -9.35 -36.77 -9.55
N ASN A 1068 -8.58 -36.97 -8.49
CA ASN A 1068 -7.25 -37.53 -8.51
C ASN A 1068 -7.13 -38.72 -7.57
N PHE A 1069 -6.55 -39.79 -8.07
CA PHE A 1069 -6.07 -40.91 -7.28
C PHE A 1069 -4.55 -40.94 -7.32
N PHE A 1070 -3.92 -40.94 -6.14
CA PHE A 1070 -2.48 -41.02 -5.96
C PHE A 1070 -2.11 -42.36 -5.34
N ALA A 1071 -1.14 -43.05 -5.93
CA ALA A 1071 -0.42 -44.14 -5.28
C ALA A 1071 1.01 -43.67 -5.01
N ASN A 1072 1.29 -43.35 -3.74
CA ASN A 1072 2.57 -42.90 -3.25
C ASN A 1072 3.37 -44.10 -2.73
N ASN A 1073 4.29 -44.62 -3.53
CA ASN A 1073 5.26 -45.61 -3.05
C ASN A 1073 6.47 -44.86 -2.48
N PHE A 1074 6.41 -44.56 -1.17
CA PHE A 1074 7.42 -43.83 -0.42
C PHE A 1074 8.31 -44.77 0.39
N SER A 1075 9.62 -44.49 0.40
CA SER A 1075 10.62 -45.19 1.22
C SER A 1075 11.40 -44.16 2.03
N GLY A 1076 11.25 -44.18 3.35
CA GLY A 1076 11.86 -43.22 4.29
C GLY A 1076 11.03 -43.10 5.59
N SER A 1077 11.46 -42.26 6.53
CA SER A 1077 10.63 -41.87 7.68
C SER A 1077 9.54 -40.89 7.22
N ALA A 1078 8.28 -41.12 7.62
CA ALA A 1078 7.14 -40.31 7.20
C ALA A 1078 6.85 -39.13 8.15
N ASN A 1079 7.55 -39.02 9.27
CA ASN A 1079 7.43 -37.91 10.23
C ASN A 1079 8.71 -37.06 10.21
N THR A 1080 9.02 -36.47 9.07
CA THR A 1080 10.16 -35.56 8.90
C THR A 1080 9.80 -34.38 7.98
N PRO A 1081 10.45 -33.21 8.14
CA PRO A 1081 10.24 -32.06 7.24
C PRO A 1081 10.41 -32.44 5.76
N VAL A 1082 11.47 -33.22 5.46
CA VAL A 1082 11.78 -33.71 4.12
C VAL A 1082 10.62 -34.54 3.55
N SER A 1083 10.08 -35.49 4.32
CA SER A 1083 8.98 -36.34 3.86
C SER A 1083 7.69 -35.55 3.62
N TYR A 1084 7.40 -34.54 4.47
CA TYR A 1084 6.26 -33.65 4.31
C TYR A 1084 6.34 -32.86 3.00
N GLN A 1085 7.53 -32.34 2.65
CA GLN A 1085 7.78 -31.66 1.37
C GLN A 1085 7.71 -32.62 0.17
N MET A 1086 8.30 -33.82 0.25
CA MET A 1086 8.25 -34.80 -0.85
C MET A 1086 6.83 -35.26 -1.17
N LEU A 1087 6.04 -35.55 -0.14
CA LEU A 1087 4.68 -36.05 -0.25
C LEU A 1087 3.63 -34.94 -0.48
N GLU A 1088 4.04 -33.66 -0.47
CA GLU A 1088 3.15 -32.50 -0.62
C GLU A 1088 1.99 -32.54 0.41
N GLY A 1089 2.31 -32.90 1.66
CA GLY A 1089 1.34 -33.05 2.74
C GLY A 1089 0.38 -34.24 2.62
N LEU A 1090 0.56 -35.13 1.63
CA LEU A 1090 -0.12 -36.43 1.55
C LEU A 1090 0.61 -37.50 2.38
N GLN A 1091 0.04 -38.70 2.48
CA GLN A 1091 0.67 -39.83 3.18
C GLN A 1091 1.24 -40.87 2.21
N PRO A 1092 2.16 -41.75 2.67
CA PRO A 1092 2.49 -42.98 1.95
C PRO A 1092 1.24 -43.83 1.67
N GLY A 1093 1.25 -44.55 0.54
CA GLY A 1093 0.15 -45.41 0.14
C GLY A 1093 -0.89 -44.72 -0.74
N LYS A 1094 -2.18 -45.03 -0.53
CA LYS A 1094 -3.27 -44.57 -1.40
C LYS A 1094 -3.89 -43.26 -0.89
N ASN A 1095 -3.92 -42.25 -1.75
CA ASN A 1095 -4.55 -40.97 -1.45
C ASN A 1095 -5.54 -40.59 -2.55
N PHE A 1096 -6.60 -39.89 -2.17
CA PHE A 1096 -7.63 -39.39 -3.07
C PHE A 1096 -7.83 -37.92 -2.81
N THR A 1097 -7.87 -37.12 -3.87
CA THR A 1097 -8.33 -35.73 -3.79
C THR A 1097 -9.38 -35.50 -4.86
N TRP A 1098 -10.37 -34.67 -4.55
CA TRP A 1098 -11.35 -34.23 -5.52
C TRP A 1098 -11.74 -32.80 -5.24
N SER A 1099 -11.96 -32.06 -6.32
CA SER A 1099 -12.45 -30.70 -6.28
C SER A 1099 -13.62 -30.53 -7.23
N LEU A 1100 -14.57 -29.69 -6.83
CA LEU A 1100 -15.68 -29.26 -7.65
C LEU A 1100 -15.83 -27.75 -7.47
N LEU A 1101 -15.56 -26.99 -8.52
CA LEU A 1101 -15.75 -25.56 -8.61
C LEU A 1101 -16.92 -25.31 -9.57
N ALA A 1102 -17.96 -24.63 -9.11
CA ALA A 1102 -19.08 -24.25 -9.95
C ALA A 1102 -19.30 -22.74 -9.82
N GLN A 1103 -19.15 -22.01 -10.92
CA GLN A 1103 -19.51 -20.61 -11.03
C GLN A 1103 -20.76 -20.48 -11.90
N LYS A 1104 -21.72 -19.68 -11.48
CA LYS A 1104 -22.92 -19.38 -12.26
C LYS A 1104 -23.25 -17.90 -12.13
N LYS A 1105 -23.17 -17.20 -13.26
CA LYS A 1105 -23.74 -15.89 -13.47
C LYS A 1105 -25.27 -16.00 -13.43
N LEU A 1106 -25.85 -15.63 -12.29
CA LEU A 1106 -27.29 -15.61 -12.06
C LEU A 1106 -27.95 -14.44 -12.80
N THR A 1107 -27.28 -13.29 -12.85
CA THR A 1107 -27.68 -12.07 -13.58
C THR A 1107 -26.44 -11.37 -14.14
N ASP A 1108 -26.58 -10.29 -14.92
CA ASP A 1108 -25.40 -9.60 -15.47
C ASP A 1108 -24.44 -9.01 -14.43
N PHE A 1109 -24.91 -8.92 -13.19
CA PHE A 1109 -24.26 -8.31 -12.03
C PHE A 1109 -24.16 -9.27 -10.84
N LEU A 1110 -24.49 -10.57 -10.97
CA LEU A 1110 -24.48 -11.50 -9.84
C LEU A 1110 -23.94 -12.87 -10.25
N ASP A 1111 -22.89 -13.31 -9.56
CA ASP A 1111 -22.23 -14.60 -9.69
C ASP A 1111 -22.39 -15.43 -8.42
N LEU A 1112 -22.70 -16.71 -8.56
CA LEU A 1112 -22.66 -17.71 -7.52
C LEU A 1112 -21.44 -18.62 -7.75
N ASN A 1113 -20.52 -18.65 -6.81
CA ASN A 1113 -19.35 -19.52 -6.77
C ASN A 1113 -19.56 -20.59 -5.70
N LEU A 1114 -19.36 -21.85 -6.05
CA LEU A 1114 -19.35 -22.98 -5.13
C LEU A 1114 -18.03 -23.69 -5.32
N SER A 1115 -17.23 -23.82 -4.27
CA SER A 1115 -16.05 -24.67 -4.27
C SER A 1115 -16.24 -25.78 -3.25
N TYR A 1116 -15.86 -26.99 -3.62
CA TYR A 1116 -15.87 -28.13 -2.73
C TYR A 1116 -14.57 -28.89 -2.95
N PHE A 1117 -13.85 -29.13 -1.88
CA PHE A 1117 -12.61 -29.86 -1.85
C PHE A 1117 -12.79 -31.02 -0.88
N GLY A 1118 -12.35 -32.20 -1.29
CA GLY A 1118 -12.24 -33.33 -0.37
C GLY A 1118 -10.96 -34.09 -0.59
N ARG A 1119 -10.45 -34.63 0.52
CA ARG A 1119 -9.26 -35.46 0.52
C ARG A 1119 -9.42 -36.64 1.46
N LYS A 1120 -8.79 -37.75 1.11
CA LYS A 1120 -8.73 -38.95 1.94
C LYS A 1120 -7.36 -39.59 1.75
N THR A 1121 -6.67 -39.81 2.86
CA THR A 1121 -5.45 -40.65 2.88
C THR A 1121 -5.79 -42.04 3.42
N GLU A 1122 -4.83 -42.95 3.41
CA GLU A 1122 -5.05 -44.34 3.81
C GLU A 1122 -5.41 -44.51 5.30
N THR A 1123 -4.81 -43.71 6.18
CA THR A 1123 -5.02 -43.80 7.64
C THR A 1123 -5.90 -42.70 8.21
N SER A 1124 -6.17 -41.62 7.46
CA SER A 1124 -6.98 -40.49 7.95
C SER A 1124 -8.48 -40.65 7.68
N LYS A 1125 -9.28 -39.94 8.48
CA LYS A 1125 -10.69 -39.70 8.16
C LYS A 1125 -10.78 -38.82 6.92
N THR A 1126 -11.83 -39.01 6.12
CA THR A 1126 -12.06 -38.15 4.96
C THR A 1126 -12.29 -36.72 5.41
N ILE A 1127 -11.54 -35.77 4.83
CA ILE A 1127 -11.67 -34.34 5.09
C ILE A 1127 -12.46 -33.71 3.95
N HIS A 1128 -13.42 -32.88 4.31
CA HIS A 1128 -14.31 -32.18 3.40
C HIS A 1128 -14.30 -30.71 3.75
N THR A 1129 -14.16 -29.86 2.73
CA THR A 1129 -14.24 -28.40 2.85
C THR A 1129 -15.09 -27.89 1.70
N GLY A 1130 -16.18 -27.19 2.00
CA GLY A 1130 -17.05 -26.57 1.00
C GLY A 1130 -17.17 -25.08 1.27
N THR A 1131 -17.02 -24.27 0.23
CA THR A 1131 -17.29 -22.84 0.27
C THR A 1131 -18.40 -22.50 -0.71
N VAL A 1132 -19.38 -21.75 -0.25
CA VAL A 1132 -20.40 -21.14 -1.12
C VAL A 1132 -20.20 -19.64 -1.03
N GLN A 1133 -19.95 -18.97 -2.14
CA GLN A 1133 -19.75 -17.53 -2.24
C GLN A 1133 -20.69 -16.94 -3.28
N LEU A 1134 -21.34 -15.84 -2.93
CA LEU A 1134 -22.12 -15.01 -3.84
C LEU A 1134 -21.34 -13.71 -4.08
N LYS A 1135 -21.07 -13.37 -5.34
CA LYS A 1135 -20.36 -12.15 -5.74
C LYS A 1135 -21.23 -11.31 -6.65
N ALA A 1136 -21.62 -10.10 -6.22
CA ALA A 1136 -22.31 -9.15 -7.08
C ALA A 1136 -21.32 -8.11 -7.63
N TYR A 1137 -21.51 -7.68 -8.87
CA TYR A 1137 -20.75 -6.62 -9.54
C TYR A 1137 -21.67 -5.41 -9.74
N PHE A 1138 -21.12 -4.21 -9.66
CA PHE A 1138 -21.88 -2.98 -9.79
C PHE A 1138 -21.41 -2.12 -10.95
#